data_AF-A0AAP4A7C8-F1
#
_entry.id   AF-A0AAP4A7C8-F1
#
_cell.length_a   1.000
_cell.length_b   1.000
_cell.length_c   1.000
_cell.angle_alpha   90.00
_cell.angle_beta   90.00
_cell.angle_gamma   90.00
#
_symmetry.space_group_name_H-M   'P 1'
#
loop_
_entity.id
_entity.type
_entity.pdbx_description
1 polymer ?
#
loop_
_entity_poly.entity_id
_entity_poly.type
_entity_poly.pdbx_seq_one_letter_code
_entity_poly.pdbx_strand_id
1 'polypeptide(L)'
;MKNNLKKYIKYILSVILVFFVGVNCMEVYALEESRDVYLSDLDWLNATHGDDTKSKIVQKNHPFTPGNNNQSTKISLKMEDGSIREFEKGLGTIAGSPSTITYDISGAGVTKFVSYLGIDRSANPINEQYAKVDKIEVVVDGKVIYSTINQFPNGLTYETPAIKVDLNIPENAKRLQLKSYAGEKTWGDEVVYANAKFTAKGDFVNPNDWTPAEKRREISNEKPLLMMPLYANGSKYEKGDYAFWGDDTLVGKWKEVPDDLKPYTVIQLHPDDLPKRDGVAADFYEHMLNEAQSYVNPKTNKNEPIPIVLTVYTAGNVPGYTAAHWLTTEWIEEMYSKYSALQGVFSTENYWVWTDNVESNAAEYLKLSAKYGGYFIWSEQNNGGSIEKVFGSNGKNVFKEAVEKYWENFIFMYKNTPQAEGNDAPTSSYMTGLWLTDYAYQWGGLMDTWKWYETGKWKLFESGNIGKTQGNRQWLTEPEALLGIEAMNIYLNGGCVYNFEHPAYTYGVRNEESPLFSNVIKEFFRYVIKNPSPSKNEMRAKTKSLLYGNFTQNGNGNYFVGLNTEMSQSPAYTTGRYGNIPAVPSSIERNKIESRLSGSQIKLIDMNSSELSNITNRKEYFNKLYKEEYNGNIFAQKLDNRWFIYNYKYNENINQKGSFDIANIKSEVTLEPHTYLIMEDNNQSINIKLNNYRTNKDSLWEGAKNADEAKKLPEMSKVDALNWVYDSYIKNTNNGEMRTSVIKLMNIDKAPTITNVNGIEGSYDIPTVKYNSETRSAEITIKNNGNIDFDIVIK
;
A
#
# COMPACT_ATOMS: atom_id res chain seq x y z
N MET A 1 -48.13 16.33 54.08
CA MET A 1 -49.37 15.58 53.78
C MET A 1 -49.39 15.22 52.31
N LYS A 2 -49.43 13.91 52.00
CA LYS A 2 -50.09 13.27 50.84
C LYS A 2 -49.79 13.90 49.46
N ASN A 3 -49.00 13.34 48.56
CA ASN A 3 -49.12 11.98 47.99
C ASN A 3 -47.89 11.63 47.11
N ASN A 4 -46.74 11.37 47.74
CA ASN A 4 -45.61 10.66 47.13
C ASN A 4 -45.64 9.17 47.51
N LEU A 5 -46.80 8.51 47.34
CA LEU A 5 -47.01 7.11 47.77
C LEU A 5 -47.94 6.32 46.85
N LYS A 6 -47.85 6.52 45.52
CA LYS A 6 -48.54 5.67 44.53
C LYS A 6 -47.70 5.24 43.32
N LYS A 7 -46.39 5.52 43.31
CA LYS A 7 -45.47 5.05 42.27
C LYS A 7 -44.39 4.06 42.76
N TYR A 8 -44.30 3.81 44.06
CA TYR A 8 -43.32 2.91 44.68
C TYR A 8 -43.90 1.60 45.28
N ILE A 9 -45.21 1.35 45.15
CA ILE A 9 -45.89 0.11 45.62
C ILE A 9 -46.39 -0.74 44.43
N LYS A 10 -45.66 -0.71 43.31
CA LYS A 10 -45.81 -1.69 42.20
C LYS A 10 -44.52 -2.44 41.87
N TYR A 11 -43.43 -2.16 42.60
CA TYR A 11 -42.10 -2.72 42.33
C TYR A 11 -41.54 -3.61 43.45
N ILE A 12 -42.30 -3.90 44.52
CA ILE A 12 -41.83 -4.66 45.70
C ILE A 12 -42.74 -5.86 46.04
N LEU A 13 -43.56 -6.36 45.10
CA LEU A 13 -44.46 -7.52 45.36
C LEU A 13 -44.50 -8.55 44.22
N SER A 14 -43.39 -8.70 43.49
CA SER A 14 -43.24 -9.76 42.47
C SER A 14 -41.89 -10.47 42.54
N VAL A 15 -41.15 -10.29 43.62
CA VAL A 15 -39.92 -11.01 43.90
C VAL A 15 -40.13 -11.81 45.18
N ILE A 16 -40.22 -13.14 44.98
CA ILE A 16 -40.06 -14.25 45.94
C ILE A 16 -41.34 -14.90 46.50
N LEU A 17 -41.35 -16.25 46.33
CA LEU A 17 -42.33 -17.29 46.70
C LEU A 17 -43.55 -17.36 45.77
N VAL A 18 -43.72 -18.37 44.91
CA VAL A 18 -43.71 -19.83 45.16
C VAL A 18 -43.41 -20.53 43.81
N PHE A 19 -42.18 -20.95 43.54
CA PHE A 19 -41.74 -22.37 43.49
C PHE A 19 -42.88 -23.42 43.50
N PHE A 20 -42.89 -24.27 42.46
CA PHE A 20 -43.78 -25.43 42.22
C PHE A 20 -45.16 -25.15 41.62
N VAL A 21 -45.24 -25.05 40.29
CA VAL A 21 -46.24 -25.79 39.48
C VAL A 21 -45.57 -26.18 38.15
N GLY A 22 -45.73 -27.44 37.77
CA GLY A 22 -44.93 -28.16 36.79
C GLY A 22 -44.88 -27.57 35.37
N VAL A 23 -43.72 -27.78 34.77
CA VAL A 23 -43.45 -27.67 33.34
C VAL A 23 -44.40 -28.61 32.59
N ASN A 24 -45.42 -28.07 31.94
CA ASN A 24 -45.91 -28.62 30.69
C ASN A 24 -45.47 -27.63 29.61
N CYS A 25 -44.25 -27.85 29.13
CA CYS A 25 -43.79 -27.28 27.88
C CYS A 25 -44.69 -27.86 26.80
N MET A 26 -45.68 -27.10 26.32
CA MET A 26 -46.12 -27.30 24.94
C MET A 26 -44.97 -26.76 24.09
N GLU A 27 -44.07 -27.66 23.71
CA GLU A 27 -43.20 -27.45 22.56
C GLU A 27 -44.10 -27.13 21.38
N VAL A 28 -44.09 -25.86 20.96
CA VAL A 28 -44.51 -25.51 19.62
C VAL A 28 -43.42 -26.07 18.71
N TYR A 29 -43.61 -27.31 18.26
CA TYR A 29 -42.84 -27.86 17.15
C TYR A 29 -43.15 -27.01 15.92
N ALA A 30 -42.35 -25.97 15.66
CA ALA A 30 -42.16 -25.54 14.30
C ALA A 30 -41.53 -26.73 13.57
N LEU A 31 -42.28 -27.39 12.70
CA LEU A 31 -41.71 -28.25 11.70
C LEU A 31 -40.69 -27.38 10.92
N GLU A 32 -39.40 -27.59 11.14
CA GLU A 32 -38.36 -27.06 10.27
C GLU A 32 -38.55 -27.71 8.89
N GLU A 33 -39.39 -27.10 8.04
CA GLU A 33 -39.52 -27.51 6.65
C GLU A 33 -38.20 -27.25 5.94
N SER A 34 -37.48 -28.33 5.63
CA SER A 34 -36.33 -28.27 4.73
C SER A 34 -36.81 -27.87 3.33
N ARG A 35 -36.15 -26.91 2.70
CA ARG A 35 -36.43 -26.48 1.32
C ARG A 35 -35.27 -26.82 0.39
N ASP A 36 -35.60 -27.03 -0.87
CA ASP A 36 -34.61 -27.17 -1.93
C ASP A 36 -34.20 -25.77 -2.44
N VAL A 37 -32.90 -25.51 -2.52
CA VAL A 37 -32.31 -24.27 -3.03
C VAL A 37 -31.31 -24.62 -4.12
N TYR A 38 -31.52 -24.12 -5.35
CA TYR A 38 -30.58 -24.35 -6.43
C TYR A 38 -29.29 -23.58 -6.18
N LEU A 39 -28.14 -24.21 -6.45
CA LEU A 39 -26.85 -23.52 -6.34
C LEU A 39 -26.76 -22.32 -7.29
N SER A 40 -27.41 -22.42 -8.45
CA SER A 40 -27.51 -21.32 -9.43
C SER A 40 -28.36 -20.13 -8.95
N ASP A 41 -29.09 -20.26 -7.85
CA ASP A 41 -29.85 -19.16 -7.22
C ASP A 41 -29.05 -18.52 -6.07
N LEU A 42 -27.91 -19.11 -5.69
CA LEU A 42 -26.97 -18.60 -4.69
C LEU A 42 -25.78 -17.92 -5.36
N ASP A 43 -25.12 -17.03 -4.63
CA ASP A 43 -23.81 -16.53 -5.02
C ASP A 43 -22.72 -17.40 -4.38
N TRP A 44 -21.72 -17.76 -5.17
CA TRP A 44 -20.52 -18.45 -4.68
C TRP A 44 -19.56 -17.45 -4.01
N LEU A 45 -18.74 -17.95 -3.09
CA LEU A 45 -17.60 -17.20 -2.53
C LEU A 45 -16.54 -16.94 -3.62
N ASN A 46 -16.23 -17.96 -4.42
CA ASN A 46 -15.35 -17.89 -5.58
C ASN A 46 -15.72 -18.97 -6.60
N ALA A 47 -15.32 -18.76 -7.85
CA ALA A 47 -15.47 -19.73 -8.93
C ALA A 47 -14.31 -19.59 -9.93
N THR A 48 -13.46 -20.61 -10.03
CA THR A 48 -12.39 -20.70 -11.05
C THR A 48 -12.80 -21.63 -12.19
N HIS A 49 -12.11 -21.53 -13.34
CA HIS A 49 -12.32 -22.39 -14.50
C HIS A 49 -11.03 -22.57 -15.33
N GLY A 50 -11.02 -23.57 -16.20
CA GLY A 50 -9.88 -23.90 -17.07
C GLY A 50 -9.80 -23.19 -18.41
N ASP A 51 -10.78 -22.37 -18.80
CA ASP A 51 -10.67 -21.55 -20.05
C ASP A 51 -9.48 -20.57 -19.95
N ASP A 52 -8.77 -20.39 -21.06
CA ASP A 52 -7.63 -19.46 -21.17
C ASP A 52 -8.09 -18.00 -21.01
N THR A 53 -9.31 -17.69 -21.40
CA THR A 53 -9.92 -16.35 -21.36
C THR A 53 -10.44 -16.06 -19.94
N LYS A 54 -9.61 -15.44 -19.10
CA LYS A 54 -9.95 -15.16 -17.69
C LYS A 54 -11.05 -14.12 -17.45
N SER A 55 -11.46 -13.39 -18.48
CA SER A 55 -12.63 -12.49 -18.40
C SER A 55 -13.96 -13.24 -18.49
N LYS A 56 -13.97 -14.49 -18.95
CA LYS A 56 -15.14 -15.37 -18.86
C LYS A 56 -15.38 -15.77 -17.40
N ILE A 57 -16.61 -16.17 -17.09
CA ILE A 57 -16.98 -16.61 -15.74
C ILE A 57 -17.79 -17.91 -15.79
N VAL A 58 -17.77 -18.67 -14.70
CA VAL A 58 -18.68 -19.79 -14.49
C VAL A 58 -20.12 -19.33 -14.72
N GLN A 59 -20.91 -20.15 -15.40
CA GLN A 59 -22.26 -19.79 -15.83
C GLN A 59 -23.31 -20.37 -14.89
N LYS A 60 -24.35 -19.58 -14.61
CA LYS A 60 -25.58 -20.02 -13.95
C LYS A 60 -26.60 -20.40 -15.02
N ASN A 61 -27.15 -21.60 -14.93
CA ASN A 61 -28.22 -22.17 -15.78
C ASN A 61 -27.85 -22.40 -17.26
N HIS A 62 -26.58 -22.24 -17.63
CA HIS A 62 -26.08 -22.44 -18.99
C HIS A 62 -24.74 -23.20 -18.93
N PRO A 63 -24.37 -23.95 -19.99
CA PRO A 63 -23.00 -24.41 -20.18
C PRO A 63 -22.04 -23.23 -20.36
N PHE A 64 -20.75 -23.44 -20.11
CA PHE A 64 -19.79 -22.36 -19.93
C PHE A 64 -19.60 -21.54 -21.21
N THR A 65 -19.24 -22.18 -22.33
CA THR A 65 -18.93 -21.44 -23.57
C THR A 65 -20.17 -20.75 -24.15
N PRO A 66 -21.33 -21.42 -24.33
CA PRO A 66 -22.52 -20.75 -24.84
C PRO A 66 -23.00 -19.59 -23.96
N GLY A 67 -23.00 -19.75 -22.63
CA GLY A 67 -23.43 -18.69 -21.71
C GLY A 67 -22.52 -17.46 -21.76
N ASN A 68 -21.19 -17.65 -21.76
CA ASN A 68 -20.24 -16.54 -21.93
C ASN A 68 -20.32 -15.88 -23.32
N ASN A 69 -20.82 -16.58 -24.34
CA ASN A 69 -21.09 -16.04 -25.67
C ASN A 69 -22.51 -15.43 -25.78
N ASN A 70 -23.18 -15.17 -24.66
CA ASN A 70 -24.52 -14.58 -24.58
C ASN A 70 -25.60 -15.41 -25.30
N GLN A 71 -25.44 -16.73 -25.36
CA GLN A 71 -26.43 -17.65 -25.91
C GLN A 71 -27.34 -18.20 -24.80
N SER A 72 -28.60 -18.49 -25.14
CA SER A 72 -29.61 -19.02 -24.21
C SER A 72 -29.65 -20.57 -24.17
N THR A 73 -28.56 -21.22 -24.57
CA THR A 73 -28.44 -22.68 -24.60
C THR A 73 -28.58 -23.25 -23.19
N LYS A 74 -29.53 -24.16 -22.99
CA LYS A 74 -29.72 -24.83 -21.69
C LYS A 74 -28.67 -25.89 -21.45
N ILE A 75 -28.45 -26.21 -20.18
CA ILE A 75 -27.62 -27.35 -19.78
C ILE A 75 -28.29 -28.64 -20.27
N SER A 76 -27.52 -29.54 -20.88
CA SER A 76 -28.01 -30.83 -21.35
C SER A 76 -26.97 -31.94 -21.18
N LEU A 77 -27.42 -33.11 -20.75
CA LEU A 77 -26.57 -34.28 -20.54
C LEU A 77 -27.15 -35.54 -21.19
N LYS A 78 -26.27 -36.46 -21.56
CA LYS A 78 -26.65 -37.82 -21.96
C LYS A 78 -26.97 -38.63 -20.71
N MET A 79 -28.15 -39.24 -20.63
CA MET A 79 -28.61 -40.03 -19.48
C MET A 79 -28.17 -41.50 -19.62
N GLU A 80 -28.38 -42.31 -18.57
CA GLU A 80 -28.02 -43.74 -18.55
C GLU A 80 -28.69 -44.56 -19.67
N ASP A 81 -29.91 -44.20 -20.05
CA ASP A 81 -30.66 -44.82 -21.15
C ASP A 81 -30.22 -44.32 -22.55
N GLY A 82 -29.22 -43.44 -22.60
CA GLY A 82 -28.70 -42.83 -23.82
C GLY A 82 -29.50 -41.61 -24.34
N SER A 83 -30.62 -41.27 -23.70
CA SER A 83 -31.40 -40.07 -24.06
C SER A 83 -30.65 -38.78 -23.69
N ILE A 84 -30.94 -37.69 -24.39
CA ILE A 84 -30.44 -36.36 -24.02
C ILE A 84 -31.52 -35.67 -23.19
N ARG A 85 -31.16 -35.21 -22.00
CA ARG A 85 -32.05 -34.47 -21.11
C ARG A 85 -31.54 -33.05 -20.91
N GLU A 86 -32.43 -32.08 -21.10
CA GLU A 86 -32.21 -30.68 -20.77
C GLU A 86 -32.56 -30.38 -19.31
N PHE A 87 -31.89 -29.38 -18.73
CA PHE A 87 -32.08 -28.92 -17.36
C PHE A 87 -32.20 -27.39 -17.32
N GLU A 88 -33.22 -26.90 -16.62
CA GLU A 88 -33.44 -25.45 -16.45
C GLU A 88 -32.46 -24.80 -15.46
N LYS A 89 -31.94 -25.59 -14.52
CA LYS A 89 -31.09 -25.12 -13.42
C LYS A 89 -29.79 -25.90 -13.39
N GLY A 90 -28.71 -25.22 -13.03
CA GLY A 90 -27.39 -25.84 -12.89
C GLY A 90 -26.25 -24.84 -13.03
N LEU A 91 -25.02 -25.36 -13.01
CA LEU A 91 -23.81 -24.56 -13.19
C LEU A 91 -23.00 -25.10 -14.36
N GLY A 92 -22.40 -24.23 -15.17
CA GLY A 92 -21.49 -24.60 -16.26
C GLY A 92 -20.10 -24.02 -16.05
N THR A 93 -19.06 -24.87 -16.11
CA THR A 93 -17.65 -24.49 -15.98
C THR A 93 -16.78 -25.21 -17.02
N ILE A 94 -15.51 -24.82 -17.09
CA ILE A 94 -14.46 -25.60 -17.77
C ILE A 94 -13.59 -26.25 -16.70
N ALA A 95 -13.35 -27.57 -16.80
CA ALA A 95 -12.45 -28.26 -15.88
C ALA A 95 -11.03 -27.64 -15.93
N GLY A 96 -10.32 -27.62 -14.80
CA GLY A 96 -9.00 -26.98 -14.69
C GLY A 96 -8.05 -27.79 -13.81
N SER A 97 -7.09 -27.15 -13.14
CA SER A 97 -6.14 -27.85 -12.26
C SER A 97 -6.23 -27.45 -10.76
N PRO A 98 -7.37 -27.60 -10.07
CA PRO A 98 -8.74 -27.82 -10.56
C PRO A 98 -9.49 -26.50 -10.83
N SER A 99 -10.57 -26.60 -11.61
CA SER A 99 -11.66 -25.62 -11.56
C SER A 99 -12.44 -25.83 -10.26
N THR A 100 -12.69 -24.77 -9.49
CA THR A 100 -13.27 -24.83 -8.13
C THR A 100 -14.38 -23.80 -7.97
N ILE A 101 -15.58 -24.24 -7.57
CA ILE A 101 -16.70 -23.35 -7.18
C ILE A 101 -16.97 -23.55 -5.69
N THR A 102 -16.86 -22.49 -4.89
CA THR A 102 -16.97 -22.56 -3.42
C THR A 102 -18.23 -21.86 -2.93
N TYR A 103 -19.06 -22.51 -2.11
CA TYR A 103 -20.22 -21.92 -1.43
C TYR A 103 -20.00 -21.85 0.09
N ASP A 104 -20.43 -20.74 0.69
CA ASP A 104 -20.67 -20.66 2.14
C ASP A 104 -22.01 -21.32 2.44
N ILE A 105 -21.98 -22.33 3.30
CA ILE A 105 -23.17 -23.05 3.76
C ILE A 105 -23.32 -22.95 5.28
N SER A 106 -22.52 -22.10 5.93
CA SER A 106 -22.56 -21.91 7.38
C SER A 106 -23.90 -21.34 7.83
N GLY A 107 -24.45 -21.90 8.90
CA GLY A 107 -25.76 -21.49 9.45
C GLY A 107 -26.98 -21.87 8.59
N ALA A 108 -26.81 -22.25 7.32
CA ALA A 108 -27.90 -22.63 6.43
C ALA A 108 -28.51 -24.01 6.74
N GLY A 109 -27.84 -24.81 7.59
CA GLY A 109 -28.32 -26.13 7.99
C GLY A 109 -28.52 -27.06 6.78
N VAL A 110 -27.56 -27.09 5.86
CA VAL A 110 -27.61 -27.93 4.67
C VAL A 110 -27.51 -29.40 5.08
N THR A 111 -28.48 -30.20 4.65
CA THR A 111 -28.55 -31.64 4.96
C THR A 111 -28.23 -32.51 3.75
N LYS A 112 -28.47 -32.02 2.53
CA LYS A 112 -28.20 -32.78 1.30
C LYS A 112 -27.71 -31.90 0.15
N PHE A 113 -26.93 -32.52 -0.74
CA PHE A 113 -26.56 -31.99 -2.05
C PHE A 113 -26.96 -32.98 -3.14
N VAL A 114 -27.65 -32.49 -4.18
CA VAL A 114 -28.10 -33.29 -5.33
C VAL A 114 -27.68 -32.63 -6.63
N SER A 115 -27.12 -33.37 -7.57
CA SER A 115 -26.74 -32.89 -8.91
C SER A 115 -26.59 -34.04 -9.92
N TYR A 116 -26.67 -33.75 -11.21
CA TYR A 116 -26.19 -34.61 -12.29
C TYR A 116 -24.88 -34.05 -12.82
N LEU A 117 -23.82 -34.88 -12.82
CA LEU A 117 -22.50 -34.49 -13.29
C LEU A 117 -22.24 -35.04 -14.69
N GLY A 118 -21.62 -34.25 -15.56
CA GLY A 118 -21.17 -34.70 -16.87
C GLY A 118 -20.60 -33.58 -17.73
N ILE A 119 -20.29 -33.92 -18.99
CA ILE A 119 -19.87 -32.96 -20.01
C ILE A 119 -21.10 -32.58 -20.84
N ASP A 120 -21.37 -31.29 -20.95
CA ASP A 120 -22.56 -30.75 -21.65
C ASP A 120 -22.58 -31.16 -23.13
N ARG A 121 -23.77 -31.36 -23.69
CA ARG A 121 -23.90 -31.72 -25.12
C ARG A 121 -23.44 -30.61 -26.07
N SER A 122 -23.29 -29.37 -25.61
CA SER A 122 -22.69 -28.28 -26.40
C SER A 122 -21.18 -28.42 -26.60
N ALA A 123 -20.50 -29.28 -25.84
CA ALA A 123 -19.09 -29.56 -26.08
C ALA A 123 -18.87 -30.18 -27.47
N ASN A 124 -17.72 -29.89 -28.07
CA ASN A 124 -17.37 -30.36 -29.39
C ASN A 124 -16.18 -31.34 -29.31
N PRO A 125 -16.41 -32.68 -29.27
CA PRO A 125 -15.35 -33.67 -29.14
C PRO A 125 -14.64 -33.91 -30.48
N ILE A 126 -13.80 -32.96 -30.92
CA ILE A 126 -13.14 -33.00 -32.24
C ILE A 126 -12.14 -34.16 -32.35
N ASN A 127 -11.46 -34.48 -31.25
CA ASN A 127 -10.51 -35.59 -31.15
C ASN A 127 -10.38 -36.07 -29.69
N GLU A 128 -9.50 -37.05 -29.44
CA GLU A 128 -9.33 -37.68 -28.12
C GLU A 128 -8.82 -36.74 -27.01
N GLN A 129 -8.27 -35.57 -27.36
CA GLN A 129 -7.81 -34.56 -26.40
C GLN A 129 -8.92 -33.62 -25.94
N TYR A 130 -10.13 -33.71 -26.52
CA TYR A 130 -11.28 -32.88 -26.18
C TYR A 130 -12.26 -33.63 -25.28
N ALA A 131 -12.92 -32.90 -24.36
CA ALA A 131 -13.96 -33.43 -23.48
C ALA A 131 -13.46 -34.63 -22.67
N LYS A 132 -12.35 -34.42 -21.94
CA LYS A 132 -11.65 -35.41 -21.11
C LYS A 132 -11.40 -34.83 -19.72
N VAL A 133 -12.31 -35.16 -18.80
CA VAL A 133 -12.28 -34.68 -17.43
C VAL A 133 -11.80 -35.81 -16.53
N ASP A 134 -10.64 -35.67 -15.89
CA ASP A 134 -10.03 -36.72 -15.05
C ASP A 134 -10.95 -37.13 -13.91
N LYS A 135 -11.54 -36.15 -13.20
CA LYS A 135 -12.50 -36.40 -12.12
C LYS A 135 -13.26 -35.14 -11.71
N ILE A 136 -14.38 -35.37 -11.02
CA ILE A 136 -15.15 -34.34 -10.32
C ILE A 136 -15.27 -34.75 -8.85
N GLU A 137 -15.03 -33.80 -7.94
CA GLU A 137 -15.09 -33.98 -6.49
C GLU A 137 -16.08 -33.02 -5.83
N VAL A 138 -16.76 -33.51 -4.80
CA VAL A 138 -17.49 -32.67 -3.83
C VAL A 138 -16.70 -32.69 -2.53
N VAL A 139 -16.28 -31.51 -2.08
CA VAL A 139 -15.47 -31.31 -0.88
C VAL A 139 -16.26 -30.51 0.13
N VAL A 140 -16.31 -30.96 1.38
CA VAL A 140 -16.94 -30.23 2.49
C VAL A 140 -15.91 -30.01 3.59
N ASP A 141 -15.72 -28.75 3.98
CA ASP A 141 -14.75 -28.33 5.01
C ASP A 141 -13.36 -28.97 4.82
N GLY A 142 -12.85 -28.95 3.59
CA GLY A 142 -11.56 -29.50 3.20
C GLY A 142 -11.51 -31.02 3.00
N LYS A 143 -12.60 -31.75 3.31
CA LYS A 143 -12.68 -33.21 3.16
C LYS A 143 -13.44 -33.58 1.89
N VAL A 144 -12.83 -34.39 1.01
CA VAL A 144 -13.50 -34.99 -0.14
C VAL A 144 -14.56 -35.97 0.36
N ILE A 145 -15.84 -35.69 0.10
CA ILE A 145 -16.97 -36.57 0.47
C ILE A 145 -17.50 -37.39 -0.70
N TYR A 146 -17.15 -37.01 -1.94
CA TYR A 146 -17.48 -37.75 -3.15
C TYR A 146 -16.43 -37.47 -4.24
N SER A 147 -16.11 -38.49 -5.04
CA SER A 147 -15.28 -38.37 -6.23
C SER A 147 -15.74 -39.33 -7.32
N THR A 148 -15.79 -38.86 -8.56
CA THR A 148 -16.13 -39.71 -9.72
C THR A 148 -15.06 -40.75 -10.02
N ILE A 149 -13.81 -40.53 -9.58
CA ILE A 149 -12.67 -41.45 -9.84
C ILE A 149 -12.93 -42.86 -9.30
N ASN A 150 -13.76 -42.99 -8.28
CA ASN A 150 -14.11 -44.27 -7.67
C ASN A 150 -14.93 -45.18 -8.60
N GLN A 151 -15.71 -44.60 -9.51
CA GLN A 151 -16.53 -45.33 -10.48
C GLN A 151 -15.97 -45.22 -11.91
N PHE A 152 -15.31 -44.10 -12.22
CA PHE A 152 -14.73 -43.77 -13.51
C PHE A 152 -13.24 -43.47 -13.35
N PRO A 153 -12.39 -44.49 -13.11
CA PRO A 153 -10.95 -44.29 -12.85
C PRO A 153 -10.19 -43.73 -14.06
N ASN A 154 -10.76 -43.80 -15.26
CA ASN A 154 -10.20 -43.27 -16.50
C ASN A 154 -10.82 -41.91 -16.90
N GLY A 155 -11.52 -41.26 -15.96
CA GLY A 155 -12.20 -39.99 -16.20
C GLY A 155 -13.51 -40.09 -16.97
N LEU A 156 -14.08 -38.92 -17.25
CA LEU A 156 -15.32 -38.71 -17.97
C LEU A 156 -15.00 -38.28 -19.41
N THR A 157 -15.81 -38.77 -20.34
CA THR A 157 -15.78 -38.41 -21.75
C THR A 157 -17.11 -37.79 -22.19
N TYR A 158 -17.14 -37.17 -23.37
CA TYR A 158 -18.39 -36.67 -23.96
C TYR A 158 -19.51 -37.72 -24.00
N GLU A 159 -19.20 -39.00 -24.13
CA GLU A 159 -20.18 -40.09 -24.21
C GLU A 159 -20.52 -40.76 -22.88
N THR A 160 -19.87 -40.34 -21.78
CA THR A 160 -20.14 -40.85 -20.43
C THR A 160 -21.54 -40.40 -19.99
N PRO A 161 -22.42 -41.33 -19.58
CA PRO A 161 -23.72 -40.97 -19.05
C PRO A 161 -23.64 -40.08 -17.81
N ALA A 162 -24.66 -39.25 -17.61
CA ALA A 162 -24.80 -38.35 -16.49
C ALA A 162 -24.73 -39.13 -15.16
N ILE A 163 -23.88 -38.67 -14.26
CA ILE A 163 -23.69 -39.31 -12.96
C ILE A 163 -24.59 -38.60 -11.95
N LYS A 164 -25.60 -39.32 -11.43
CA LYS A 164 -26.46 -38.77 -10.38
C LYS A 164 -25.74 -38.81 -9.03
N VAL A 165 -25.62 -37.65 -8.41
CA VAL A 165 -25.05 -37.46 -7.07
C VAL A 165 -26.18 -37.05 -6.12
N ASP A 166 -26.30 -37.74 -5.00
CA ASP A 166 -27.25 -37.48 -3.90
C ASP A 166 -26.51 -37.79 -2.59
N LEU A 167 -26.01 -36.75 -1.94
CA LEU A 167 -25.07 -36.84 -0.81
C LEU A 167 -25.67 -36.20 0.43
N ASN A 168 -25.46 -36.84 1.59
CA ASN A 168 -25.68 -36.20 2.88
C ASN A 168 -24.54 -35.23 3.17
N ILE A 169 -24.88 -34.04 3.66
CA ILE A 169 -23.92 -33.03 4.10
C ILE A 169 -23.77 -33.11 5.63
N PRO A 170 -22.53 -33.14 6.16
CA PRO A 170 -22.30 -33.13 7.60
C PRO A 170 -22.98 -31.95 8.30
N GLU A 171 -23.49 -32.19 9.51
CA GLU A 171 -24.05 -31.12 10.34
C GLU A 171 -23.00 -30.04 10.65
N ASN A 172 -23.45 -28.78 10.72
CA ASN A 172 -22.61 -27.61 10.96
C ASN A 172 -21.48 -27.38 9.93
N ALA A 173 -21.58 -28.02 8.76
CA ALA A 173 -20.68 -27.77 7.66
C ALA A 173 -20.70 -26.28 7.28
N LYS A 174 -19.52 -25.73 6.94
CA LYS A 174 -19.39 -24.28 6.65
C LYS A 174 -19.11 -24.01 5.19
N ARG A 175 -18.38 -24.90 4.51
CA ARG A 175 -17.98 -24.70 3.11
C ARG A 175 -18.22 -25.97 2.31
N LEU A 176 -18.79 -25.80 1.12
CA LEU A 176 -18.86 -26.85 0.10
C LEU A 176 -18.18 -26.37 -1.17
N GLN A 177 -17.33 -27.21 -1.75
CA GLN A 177 -16.63 -26.96 -3.01
C GLN A 177 -16.98 -28.02 -4.04
N LEU A 178 -17.19 -27.57 -5.27
CA LEU A 178 -17.29 -28.39 -6.46
C LEU A 178 -15.97 -28.27 -7.22
N LYS A 179 -15.21 -29.35 -7.34
CA LYS A 179 -13.91 -29.36 -8.02
C LYS A 179 -13.95 -30.23 -9.26
N SER A 180 -13.55 -29.72 -10.41
CA SER A 180 -13.43 -30.47 -11.67
C SER A 180 -12.03 -30.36 -12.24
N TYR A 181 -11.41 -31.51 -12.47
CA TYR A 181 -10.03 -31.68 -12.88
C TYR A 181 -9.98 -31.99 -14.38
N ALA A 182 -9.36 -31.11 -15.16
CA ALA A 182 -9.03 -31.39 -16.55
C ALA A 182 -7.94 -32.46 -16.62
N GLY A 183 -7.92 -33.21 -17.72
CA GLY A 183 -6.78 -34.07 -18.05
C GLY A 183 -5.58 -33.27 -18.53
N GLU A 184 -4.92 -33.71 -19.61
CA GLU A 184 -3.76 -33.00 -20.16
C GLU A 184 -4.09 -31.59 -20.72
N LYS A 185 -5.35 -31.38 -21.13
CA LYS A 185 -5.86 -30.15 -21.75
C LYS A 185 -7.24 -29.85 -21.19
N THR A 186 -7.65 -28.59 -21.25
CA THR A 186 -8.98 -28.11 -20.81
C THR A 186 -10.00 -28.06 -21.96
N TRP A 187 -9.62 -28.54 -23.15
CA TRP A 187 -10.35 -28.31 -24.39
C TRP A 187 -11.67 -29.09 -24.42
N GLY A 188 -12.80 -28.38 -24.55
CA GLY A 188 -14.12 -29.01 -24.60
C GLY A 188 -14.57 -29.64 -23.28
N ASP A 189 -13.87 -29.38 -22.17
CA ASP A 189 -14.22 -29.87 -20.83
C ASP A 189 -15.38 -29.05 -20.22
N GLU A 190 -16.49 -28.95 -20.94
CA GLU A 190 -17.72 -28.24 -20.56
C GLU A 190 -18.45 -28.98 -19.43
N VAL A 191 -17.87 -28.97 -18.24
CA VAL A 191 -18.44 -29.62 -17.06
C VAL A 191 -19.69 -28.87 -16.63
N VAL A 192 -20.78 -29.61 -16.47
CA VAL A 192 -22.03 -29.09 -15.92
C VAL A 192 -22.43 -29.83 -14.65
N TYR A 193 -22.87 -29.05 -13.66
CA TYR A 193 -23.53 -29.51 -12.45
C TYR A 193 -25.03 -29.29 -12.65
N ALA A 194 -25.65 -30.19 -13.41
CA ALA A 194 -27.02 -30.05 -13.86
C ALA A 194 -28.00 -30.36 -12.70
N ASN A 195 -29.03 -29.52 -12.55
CA ASN A 195 -30.00 -29.59 -11.45
C ASN A 195 -29.36 -29.55 -10.05
N ALA A 196 -28.21 -28.88 -9.92
CA ALA A 196 -27.48 -28.79 -8.66
C ALA A 196 -28.27 -28.00 -7.61
N LYS A 197 -28.58 -28.66 -6.49
CA LYS A 197 -29.35 -28.06 -5.38
C LYS A 197 -28.94 -28.58 -4.00
N PHE A 198 -29.13 -27.74 -3.01
CA PHE A 198 -29.09 -28.09 -1.60
C PHE A 198 -30.50 -28.34 -1.07
N THR A 199 -30.62 -29.27 -0.13
CA THR A 199 -31.75 -29.29 0.81
C THR A 199 -31.25 -28.66 2.11
N ALA A 200 -31.90 -27.57 2.54
CA ALA A 200 -31.46 -26.74 3.64
C ALA A 200 -32.61 -26.36 4.56
N LYS A 201 -32.32 -26.19 5.86
CA LYS A 201 -33.29 -25.80 6.89
C LYS A 201 -33.31 -24.30 7.18
N GLY A 202 -32.22 -23.60 6.86
CA GLY A 202 -32.04 -22.18 7.12
C GLY A 202 -31.89 -21.33 5.85
N ASP A 203 -31.47 -20.09 6.08
CA ASP A 203 -31.13 -19.14 5.02
C ASP A 203 -29.64 -19.20 4.67
N PHE A 204 -29.34 -19.00 3.39
CA PHE A 204 -27.97 -18.80 2.93
C PHE A 204 -27.61 -17.33 3.06
N VAL A 205 -26.45 -17.04 3.63
CA VAL A 205 -25.90 -15.69 3.63
C VAL A 205 -25.42 -15.37 2.21
N ASN A 206 -25.82 -14.22 1.66
CA ASN A 206 -25.20 -13.76 0.43
C ASN A 206 -23.75 -13.37 0.76
N PRO A 207 -22.72 -13.98 0.15
CA PRO A 207 -21.32 -13.63 0.40
C PRO A 207 -20.97 -12.17 0.07
N ASN A 208 -21.84 -11.47 -0.65
CA ASN A 208 -21.72 -10.05 -0.95
C ASN A 208 -22.43 -9.13 0.07
N ASP A 209 -23.24 -9.68 0.99
CA ASP A 209 -23.93 -8.94 2.03
C ASP A 209 -23.05 -8.82 3.29
N TRP A 210 -22.14 -7.86 3.26
CA TRP A 210 -21.34 -7.46 4.41
C TRP A 210 -21.16 -5.94 4.42
N THR A 211 -20.91 -5.39 5.60
CA THR A 211 -20.51 -3.99 5.78
C THR A 211 -19.04 -3.94 6.19
N PRO A 212 -18.28 -2.90 5.79
CA PRO A 212 -16.90 -2.73 6.23
C PRO A 212 -16.75 -2.89 7.74
N ALA A 213 -15.76 -3.69 8.16
CA ALA A 213 -15.47 -3.90 9.57
C ALA A 213 -14.75 -2.68 10.17
N GLU A 214 -14.79 -2.57 11.50
CA GLU A 214 -14.02 -1.56 12.23
C GLU A 214 -12.52 -1.68 11.88
N LYS A 215 -11.85 -0.53 11.76
CA LYS A 215 -10.43 -0.48 11.40
C LYS A 215 -9.58 -1.20 12.45
N ARG A 216 -8.68 -2.07 12.00
CA ARG A 216 -7.71 -2.76 12.89
C ARG A 216 -6.72 -1.78 13.53
N ARG A 217 -6.48 -0.65 12.86
CA ARG A 217 -5.71 0.49 13.35
C ARG A 217 -6.22 1.78 12.72
N GLU A 218 -5.99 2.90 13.38
CA GLU A 218 -6.19 4.22 12.77
C GLU A 218 -4.96 4.63 11.97
N ILE A 219 -5.17 5.29 10.82
CA ILE A 219 -4.11 5.95 10.04
C ILE A 219 -4.62 7.33 9.62
N SER A 220 -3.97 8.36 10.15
CA SER A 220 -4.33 9.76 9.93
C SER A 220 -3.13 10.67 10.14
N ASN A 221 -3.32 11.97 10.00
CA ASN A 221 -2.26 12.94 10.33
C ASN A 221 -1.84 12.87 11.81
N GLU A 222 -2.75 12.57 12.73
CA GLU A 222 -2.46 12.39 14.16
C GLU A 222 -1.94 10.98 14.51
N LYS A 223 -2.22 10.01 13.62
CA LYS A 223 -1.77 8.62 13.70
C LYS A 223 -1.02 8.25 12.42
N PRO A 224 0.14 8.87 12.14
CA PRO A 224 0.91 8.57 10.94
C PRO A 224 1.45 7.13 11.00
N LEU A 225 1.85 6.61 9.85
CA LEU A 225 2.34 5.24 9.70
C LEU A 225 3.75 5.21 9.12
N LEU A 226 4.68 4.58 9.83
CA LEU A 226 5.97 4.14 9.31
C LEU A 226 5.92 2.63 9.05
N MET A 227 6.12 2.24 7.80
CA MET A 227 6.26 0.83 7.42
C MET A 227 7.72 0.44 7.57
N MET A 228 8.03 -0.68 8.23
CA MET A 228 9.39 -1.19 8.40
C MET A 228 9.56 -2.50 7.62
N PRO A 229 10.21 -2.48 6.45
CA PRO A 229 10.38 -3.64 5.58
C PRO A 229 11.31 -4.70 6.18
N LEU A 230 10.91 -5.97 6.06
CA LEU A 230 11.78 -7.15 6.22
C LEU A 230 11.65 -8.03 4.96
N TYR A 231 12.76 -8.21 4.25
CA TYR A 231 12.82 -8.87 2.95
C TYR A 231 13.31 -10.31 3.13
N ALA A 232 12.47 -11.29 2.77
CA ALA A 232 12.77 -12.71 2.95
C ALA A 232 14.06 -13.11 2.20
N ASN A 233 14.85 -14.02 2.76
CA ASN A 233 16.06 -14.53 2.13
C ASN A 233 15.79 -15.90 1.50
N GLY A 234 15.56 -15.92 0.18
CA GLY A 234 15.27 -17.14 -0.56
C GLY A 234 16.37 -18.19 -0.45
N SER A 235 17.64 -17.77 -0.51
CA SER A 235 18.79 -18.68 -0.44
C SER A 235 18.96 -19.39 0.92
N LYS A 236 18.52 -18.76 2.01
CA LYS A 236 18.46 -19.35 3.36
C LYS A 236 17.21 -20.21 3.52
N TYR A 237 16.08 -19.76 2.97
CA TYR A 237 14.84 -20.54 2.98
C TYR A 237 15.01 -21.90 2.27
N GLU A 238 15.72 -21.96 1.15
CA GLU A 238 16.02 -23.25 0.47
C GLU A 238 16.85 -24.23 1.33
N LYS A 239 17.48 -23.74 2.40
CA LYS A 239 18.22 -24.54 3.38
C LYS A 239 17.41 -24.86 4.64
N GLY A 240 16.14 -24.45 4.69
CA GLY A 240 15.23 -24.65 5.83
C GLY A 240 15.19 -23.49 6.82
N ASP A 241 15.83 -22.35 6.52
CA ASP A 241 15.94 -21.21 7.44
C ASP A 241 14.97 -20.07 7.07
N TYR A 242 14.08 -19.71 8.00
CA TYR A 242 13.19 -18.55 7.87
C TYR A 242 13.93 -17.26 8.27
N ALA A 243 14.65 -16.69 7.32
CA ALA A 243 15.53 -15.54 7.55
C ALA A 243 15.24 -14.36 6.61
N PHE A 244 15.76 -13.19 6.96
CA PHE A 244 15.68 -11.98 6.15
C PHE A 244 17.05 -11.56 5.62
N TRP A 245 17.07 -10.88 4.47
CA TRP A 245 18.26 -10.18 3.99
C TRP A 245 18.66 -9.08 4.99
N GLY A 246 19.97 -8.95 5.22
CA GLY A 246 20.50 -8.07 6.27
C GLY A 246 20.52 -8.70 7.66
N ASP A 247 20.09 -9.95 7.82
CA ASP A 247 20.09 -10.69 9.09
C ASP A 247 19.30 -9.99 10.23
N ASP A 248 18.33 -9.15 9.86
CA ASP A 248 17.26 -8.74 10.75
C ASP A 248 16.38 -9.97 11.08
N THR A 249 15.69 -9.91 12.23
CA THR A 249 14.67 -10.89 12.64
C THR A 249 13.39 -10.14 12.96
N LEU A 250 12.23 -10.79 12.83
CA LEU A 250 10.94 -10.13 13.10
C LEU A 250 10.87 -9.58 14.53
N VAL A 251 11.15 -10.44 15.52
CA VAL A 251 11.13 -10.04 16.94
C VAL A 251 12.29 -9.12 17.30
N GLY A 252 13.48 -9.33 16.76
CA GLY A 252 14.64 -8.45 17.01
C GLY A 252 14.36 -7.04 16.50
N LYS A 253 13.92 -6.89 15.25
CA LYS A 253 13.61 -5.59 14.67
C LYS A 253 12.50 -4.86 15.45
N TRP A 254 11.45 -5.56 15.84
CA TRP A 254 10.37 -4.96 16.65
C TRP A 254 10.83 -4.48 18.04
N LYS A 255 11.80 -5.18 18.65
CA LYS A 255 12.38 -4.75 19.94
C LYS A 255 13.14 -3.44 19.80
N GLU A 256 13.84 -3.23 18.69
CA GLU A 256 14.59 -2.01 18.42
C GLU A 256 13.71 -0.79 18.14
N VAL A 257 12.48 -0.99 17.65
CA VAL A 257 11.53 0.12 17.46
C VAL A 257 11.31 0.81 18.82
N PRO A 258 11.63 2.10 18.96
CA PRO A 258 11.41 2.83 20.21
C PRO A 258 9.95 2.75 20.66
N ASP A 259 9.71 2.67 21.98
CA ASP A 259 8.36 2.50 22.51
C ASP A 259 7.42 3.67 22.13
N ASP A 260 7.95 4.88 21.93
CA ASP A 260 7.21 6.04 21.44
C ASP A 260 6.76 5.90 19.98
N LEU A 261 7.45 5.08 19.18
CA LEU A 261 7.18 4.86 17.76
C LEU A 261 6.33 3.62 17.49
N LYS A 262 6.37 2.60 18.35
CA LYS A 262 5.60 1.34 18.18
C LYS A 262 4.12 1.55 17.79
N PRO A 263 3.34 2.49 18.38
CA PRO A 263 1.95 2.71 17.99
C PRO A 263 1.75 3.18 16.53
N TYR A 264 2.81 3.74 15.95
CA TYR A 264 2.83 4.38 14.63
C TYR A 264 3.61 3.55 13.60
N THR A 265 4.03 2.33 13.97
CA THR A 265 4.87 1.48 13.14
C THR A 265 4.20 0.14 12.84
N VAL A 266 4.46 -0.41 11.65
CA VAL A 266 4.12 -1.79 11.27
C VAL A 266 5.34 -2.45 10.62
N ILE A 267 5.49 -3.76 10.82
CA ILE A 267 6.46 -4.53 10.05
C ILE A 267 5.82 -4.88 8.70
N GLN A 268 6.50 -4.57 7.60
CA GLN A 268 6.09 -4.97 6.26
C GLN A 268 6.93 -6.18 5.81
N LEU A 269 6.30 -7.33 5.60
CA LEU A 269 6.99 -8.52 5.11
C LEU A 269 7.00 -8.55 3.59
N HIS A 270 8.19 -8.62 2.98
CA HIS A 270 8.38 -8.69 1.53
C HIS A 270 8.92 -10.07 1.13
N PRO A 271 8.43 -10.70 0.04
CA PRO A 271 8.86 -12.05 -0.32
C PRO A 271 10.23 -12.06 -1.02
N ASP A 272 10.70 -10.90 -1.49
CA ASP A 272 11.97 -10.67 -2.19
C ASP A 272 12.30 -11.81 -3.18
N ASP A 273 13.35 -12.58 -2.91
CA ASP A 273 13.87 -13.63 -3.77
C ASP A 273 13.45 -15.05 -3.34
N LEU A 274 12.39 -15.19 -2.54
CA LEU A 274 11.83 -16.50 -2.23
C LEU A 274 11.61 -17.35 -3.49
N PRO A 275 11.83 -18.68 -3.43
CA PRO A 275 11.65 -19.56 -4.57
C PRO A 275 10.29 -19.38 -5.26
N LYS A 276 10.33 -19.20 -6.58
CA LYS A 276 9.17 -18.87 -7.42
C LYS A 276 8.37 -20.12 -7.76
N ARG A 277 7.71 -20.68 -6.76
CA ARG A 277 6.83 -21.84 -6.87
C ARG A 277 5.75 -21.82 -5.79
N ASP A 278 4.69 -22.59 -6.03
CA ASP A 278 3.54 -22.69 -5.14
C ASP A 278 3.91 -23.08 -3.70
N GLY A 279 3.14 -22.56 -2.75
CA GLY A 279 3.28 -22.80 -1.30
C GLY A 279 4.40 -22.05 -0.59
N VAL A 280 5.44 -21.57 -1.28
CA VAL A 280 6.65 -21.01 -0.65
C VAL A 280 6.40 -19.70 0.09
N ALA A 281 5.74 -18.72 -0.56
CA ALA A 281 5.45 -17.44 0.08
C ALA A 281 4.42 -17.61 1.23
N ALA A 282 3.43 -18.49 1.04
CA ALA A 282 2.43 -18.80 2.05
C ALA A 282 3.08 -19.41 3.31
N ASP A 283 3.95 -20.41 3.15
CA ASP A 283 4.71 -21.04 4.23
C ASP A 283 5.57 -20.02 5.00
N PHE A 284 6.37 -19.22 4.28
CA PHE A 284 7.20 -18.19 4.90
C PHE A 284 6.36 -17.15 5.67
N TYR A 285 5.26 -16.68 5.10
CA TYR A 285 4.39 -15.70 5.75
C TYR A 285 3.61 -16.28 6.92
N GLU A 286 3.13 -17.51 6.84
CA GLU A 286 2.46 -18.16 7.97
C GLU A 286 3.42 -18.35 9.15
N HIS A 287 4.67 -18.72 8.90
CA HIS A 287 5.71 -18.77 9.94
C HIS A 287 5.84 -17.42 10.65
N MET A 288 6.02 -16.34 9.88
CA MET A 288 6.22 -14.99 10.43
C MET A 288 4.96 -14.43 11.10
N LEU A 289 3.76 -14.72 10.59
CA LEU A 289 2.49 -14.33 11.21
C LEU A 289 2.29 -15.05 12.55
N ASN A 290 2.65 -16.33 12.65
CA ASN A 290 2.63 -17.06 13.93
C ASN A 290 3.59 -16.45 14.95
N GLU A 291 4.81 -16.12 14.54
CA GLU A 291 5.80 -15.44 15.39
C GLU A 291 5.26 -14.08 15.87
N ALA A 292 4.72 -13.27 14.95
CA ALA A 292 4.13 -11.97 15.26
C ALA A 292 2.93 -12.06 16.21
N GLN A 293 2.01 -13.00 15.96
CA GLN A 293 0.79 -13.21 16.75
C GLN A 293 1.06 -13.70 18.17
N SER A 294 2.19 -14.38 18.37
CA SER A 294 2.58 -15.01 19.64
C SER A 294 3.61 -14.19 20.42
N TYR A 295 3.96 -12.98 19.95
CA TYR A 295 4.98 -12.16 20.58
C TYR A 295 4.61 -11.76 22.02
N VAL A 296 5.47 -12.14 22.97
CA VAL A 296 5.37 -11.70 24.36
C VAL A 296 6.34 -10.54 24.57
N ASN A 297 5.80 -9.38 24.94
CA ASN A 297 6.62 -8.23 25.28
C ASN A 297 7.41 -8.53 26.56
N PRO A 298 8.76 -8.54 26.51
CA PRO A 298 9.58 -8.91 27.66
C PRO A 298 9.49 -7.92 28.83
N LYS A 299 9.04 -6.68 28.58
CA LYS A 299 8.87 -5.64 29.62
C LYS A 299 7.55 -5.82 30.38
N THR A 300 6.48 -6.27 29.73
CA THR A 300 5.13 -6.38 30.31
C THR A 300 4.71 -7.81 30.59
N ASN A 301 5.41 -8.80 30.03
CA ASN A 301 5.07 -10.22 30.02
C ASN A 301 3.66 -10.52 29.50
N LYS A 302 3.14 -9.67 28.61
CA LYS A 302 1.85 -9.84 27.94
C LYS A 302 2.05 -10.22 26.48
N ASN A 303 1.12 -11.01 25.96
CA ASN A 303 1.02 -11.23 24.52
C ASN A 303 0.54 -9.92 23.87
N GLU A 304 1.39 -9.33 23.03
CA GLU A 304 1.17 -8.05 22.37
C GLU A 304 1.49 -8.23 20.87
N PRO A 305 0.57 -8.79 20.06
CA PRO A 305 0.84 -9.16 18.68
C PRO A 305 1.54 -8.05 17.87
N ILE A 306 2.64 -8.39 17.19
CA ILE A 306 3.39 -7.44 16.35
C ILE A 306 2.54 -7.09 15.13
N PRO A 307 2.31 -5.81 14.81
CA PRO A 307 1.46 -5.43 13.70
C PRO A 307 2.17 -5.64 12.35
N ILE A 308 1.57 -6.45 11.48
CA ILE A 308 2.12 -6.90 10.19
C ILE A 308 1.35 -6.33 9.00
N VAL A 309 2.06 -5.97 7.94
CA VAL A 309 1.53 -5.80 6.58
C VAL A 309 2.25 -6.78 5.64
N LEU A 310 1.52 -7.48 4.78
CA LEU A 310 2.11 -8.46 3.84
C LEU A 310 2.19 -7.89 2.43
N THR A 311 3.34 -8.00 1.76
CA THR A 311 3.41 -7.74 0.32
C THR A 311 2.79 -8.90 -0.45
N VAL A 312 1.61 -8.68 -1.03
CA VAL A 312 0.85 -9.73 -1.75
C VAL A 312 0.91 -9.56 -3.26
N TYR A 313 1.40 -8.43 -3.77
CA TYR A 313 1.42 -8.15 -5.21
C TYR A 313 2.57 -7.23 -5.60
N THR A 314 3.49 -7.71 -6.43
CA THR A 314 4.63 -6.94 -6.96
C THR A 314 5.03 -7.45 -8.34
N ALA A 315 5.65 -6.61 -9.17
CA ALA A 315 6.12 -6.97 -10.52
C ALA A 315 5.01 -7.59 -11.41
N GLY A 316 3.79 -7.03 -11.34
CA GLY A 316 2.62 -7.54 -12.06
C GLY A 316 2.17 -8.94 -11.64
N ASN A 317 2.72 -9.41 -10.52
CA ASN A 317 2.58 -10.73 -9.94
C ASN A 317 2.82 -11.87 -10.95
N VAL A 318 3.82 -11.69 -11.81
CA VAL A 318 4.22 -12.69 -12.81
C VAL A 318 5.03 -13.79 -12.11
N PRO A 319 4.75 -15.09 -12.38
CA PRO A 319 5.39 -16.21 -11.68
C PRO A 319 6.92 -16.23 -11.88
N GLY A 320 7.41 -15.71 -13.00
CA GLY A 320 8.85 -15.56 -13.26
C GLY A 320 9.55 -14.47 -12.44
N TYR A 321 8.80 -13.56 -11.81
CA TYR A 321 9.37 -12.44 -11.04
C TYR A 321 9.25 -12.60 -9.54
N THR A 322 8.14 -13.14 -9.02
CA THR A 322 7.90 -13.17 -7.57
C THR A 322 7.18 -14.42 -7.09
N ALA A 323 7.52 -14.86 -5.86
CA ALA A 323 6.79 -15.91 -5.15
C ALA A 323 5.39 -15.47 -4.70
N ALA A 324 5.07 -14.17 -4.73
CA ALA A 324 3.74 -13.64 -4.41
C ALA A 324 2.64 -14.13 -5.38
N HIS A 325 3.01 -14.74 -6.52
CA HIS A 325 2.07 -15.19 -7.55
C HIS A 325 1.08 -16.22 -7.02
N TRP A 326 1.54 -17.04 -6.08
CA TRP A 326 0.78 -18.14 -5.51
C TRP A 326 0.01 -17.76 -4.25
N LEU A 327 -0.03 -16.47 -3.88
CA LEU A 327 -0.85 -15.98 -2.77
C LEU A 327 -2.28 -15.71 -3.27
N THR A 328 -3.18 -16.66 -3.07
CA THR A 328 -4.58 -16.52 -3.50
C THR A 328 -5.37 -15.59 -2.58
N THR A 329 -6.47 -15.06 -3.09
CA THR A 329 -7.42 -14.25 -2.32
C THR A 329 -8.03 -15.03 -1.16
N GLU A 330 -8.28 -16.33 -1.32
CA GLU A 330 -8.78 -17.21 -0.25
C GLU A 330 -7.76 -17.34 0.88
N TRP A 331 -6.47 -17.49 0.55
CA TRP A 331 -5.42 -17.55 1.54
C TRP A 331 -5.32 -16.21 2.30
N ILE A 332 -5.36 -15.08 1.60
CA ILE A 332 -5.34 -13.74 2.24
C ILE A 332 -6.54 -13.56 3.19
N GLU A 333 -7.75 -13.98 2.76
CA GLU A 333 -8.95 -13.97 3.60
C GLU A 333 -8.78 -14.82 4.86
N GLU A 334 -8.19 -16.02 4.74
CA GLU A 334 -7.87 -16.89 5.87
C GLU A 334 -6.88 -16.22 6.83
N MET A 335 -5.82 -15.59 6.30
CA MET A 335 -4.82 -14.90 7.12
C MET A 335 -5.42 -13.74 7.91
N TYR A 336 -6.28 -12.93 7.29
CA TYR A 336 -7.02 -11.89 8.00
C TYR A 336 -7.90 -12.46 9.11
N SER A 337 -8.58 -13.58 8.84
CA SER A 337 -9.48 -14.22 9.81
C SER A 337 -8.72 -14.83 11.00
N LYS A 338 -7.51 -15.35 10.76
CA LYS A 338 -6.71 -16.07 11.76
C LYS A 338 -5.84 -15.16 12.62
N TYR A 339 -5.28 -14.09 12.05
CA TYR A 339 -4.26 -13.28 12.72
C TYR A 339 -4.75 -11.85 12.95
N SER A 340 -4.91 -11.47 14.23
CA SER A 340 -5.13 -10.09 14.62
C SER A 340 -3.90 -9.22 14.38
N ALA A 341 -2.71 -9.84 14.32
CA ALA A 341 -1.45 -9.21 13.94
C ALA A 341 -1.51 -8.56 12.54
N LEU A 342 -2.24 -9.16 11.59
CA LEU A 342 -2.32 -8.67 10.22
C LEU A 342 -3.15 -7.38 10.12
N GLN A 343 -2.51 -6.25 9.83
CA GLN A 343 -3.13 -4.91 9.73
C GLN A 343 -3.51 -4.52 8.31
N GLY A 344 -2.92 -5.17 7.31
CA GLY A 344 -3.10 -4.79 5.91
C GLY A 344 -2.35 -5.69 4.94
N VAL A 345 -2.59 -5.46 3.66
CA VAL A 345 -1.84 -6.05 2.55
C VAL A 345 -1.28 -4.94 1.66
N PHE A 346 -0.15 -5.21 1.01
CA PHE A 346 0.64 -4.24 0.27
C PHE A 346 0.85 -4.69 -1.17
N SER A 347 0.57 -3.79 -2.11
CA SER A 347 1.04 -3.90 -3.49
C SER A 347 2.14 -2.87 -3.76
N THR A 348 3.18 -3.25 -4.50
CA THR A 348 4.28 -2.36 -4.82
C THR A 348 4.85 -2.62 -6.20
N GLU A 349 5.16 -1.55 -6.94
CA GLU A 349 6.03 -1.59 -8.12
C GLU A 349 5.55 -2.50 -9.28
N ASN A 350 4.43 -2.16 -9.88
CA ASN A 350 3.91 -2.87 -11.06
C ASN A 350 3.98 -2.04 -12.33
N TYR A 351 4.37 -0.76 -12.25
CA TYR A 351 4.40 0.15 -13.38
C TYR A 351 5.19 -0.36 -14.60
N TRP A 352 6.22 -1.18 -14.38
CA TRP A 352 7.09 -1.73 -15.44
C TRP A 352 6.59 -3.08 -15.99
N VAL A 353 5.68 -3.75 -15.29
CA VAL A 353 5.01 -4.99 -15.72
C VAL A 353 3.52 -4.88 -15.37
N TRP A 354 2.78 -4.22 -16.26
CA TRP A 354 1.34 -4.03 -16.08
C TRP A 354 0.57 -5.17 -16.74
N THR A 355 0.30 -6.24 -15.99
CA THR A 355 -0.44 -7.40 -16.49
C THR A 355 -1.94 -7.11 -16.60
N ASP A 356 -2.67 -7.98 -17.28
CA ASP A 356 -4.10 -7.78 -17.49
C ASP A 356 -4.97 -7.89 -16.23
N ASN A 357 -4.41 -8.38 -15.13
CA ASN A 357 -5.14 -8.67 -13.90
C ASN A 357 -4.81 -7.70 -12.75
N VAL A 358 -3.98 -6.67 -12.99
CA VAL A 358 -3.56 -5.72 -11.94
C VAL A 358 -4.77 -5.06 -11.28
N GLU A 359 -5.68 -4.50 -12.06
CA GLU A 359 -6.86 -3.79 -11.56
C GLU A 359 -7.84 -4.74 -10.84
N SER A 360 -8.07 -5.93 -11.39
CA SER A 360 -8.96 -6.93 -10.80
C SER A 360 -8.44 -7.46 -9.46
N ASN A 361 -7.14 -7.77 -9.37
CA ASN A 361 -6.54 -8.24 -8.12
C ASN A 361 -6.54 -7.13 -7.06
N ALA A 362 -6.19 -5.90 -7.45
CA ALA A 362 -6.26 -4.76 -6.54
C ALA A 362 -7.66 -4.51 -5.98
N ALA A 363 -8.70 -4.72 -6.79
CA ALA A 363 -10.10 -4.59 -6.36
C ALA A 363 -10.44 -5.62 -5.28
N GLU A 364 -10.02 -6.88 -5.44
CA GLU A 364 -10.23 -7.93 -4.45
C GLU A 364 -9.41 -7.70 -3.17
N TYR A 365 -8.16 -7.24 -3.27
CA TYR A 365 -7.36 -6.89 -2.09
C TYR A 365 -7.99 -5.75 -1.28
N LEU A 366 -8.54 -4.73 -1.96
CA LEU A 366 -9.27 -3.65 -1.30
C LEU A 366 -10.56 -4.15 -0.63
N LYS A 367 -11.33 -4.97 -1.35
CA LYS A 367 -12.57 -5.59 -0.85
C LYS A 367 -12.31 -6.40 0.41
N LEU A 368 -11.31 -7.29 0.39
CA LEU A 368 -10.92 -8.11 1.54
C LEU A 368 -10.44 -7.25 2.70
N SER A 369 -9.62 -6.24 2.43
CA SER A 369 -9.15 -5.32 3.47
C SER A 369 -10.31 -4.60 4.15
N ALA A 370 -11.31 -4.12 3.40
CA ALA A 370 -12.52 -3.52 3.94
C ALA A 370 -13.37 -4.51 4.76
N LYS A 371 -13.54 -5.75 4.26
CA LYS A 371 -14.30 -6.81 4.95
C LYS A 371 -13.73 -7.14 6.34
N TYR A 372 -12.42 -7.04 6.50
CA TYR A 372 -11.72 -7.42 7.73
C TYR A 372 -11.13 -6.24 8.51
N GLY A 373 -11.42 -5.00 8.11
CA GLY A 373 -10.96 -3.79 8.79
C GLY A 373 -9.48 -3.47 8.58
N GLY A 374 -8.79 -4.20 7.70
CA GLY A 374 -7.40 -3.93 7.33
C GLY A 374 -7.28 -2.84 6.26
N TYR A 375 -6.06 -2.53 5.85
CA TYR A 375 -5.80 -1.61 4.73
C TYR A 375 -5.24 -2.33 3.52
N PHE A 376 -5.71 -1.98 2.34
CA PHE A 376 -4.97 -2.19 1.10
C PHE A 376 -4.07 -0.97 0.89
N ILE A 377 -2.77 -1.19 0.98
CA ILE A 377 -1.75 -0.18 0.76
C ILE A 377 -1.14 -0.45 -0.63
N TRP A 378 -1.01 0.57 -1.46
CA TRP A 378 -0.38 0.41 -2.78
C TRP A 378 0.66 1.51 -2.98
N SER A 379 1.92 1.15 -3.21
CA SER A 379 2.95 2.09 -3.70
C SER A 379 3.23 1.91 -5.18
N GLU A 380 2.96 2.93 -5.98
CA GLU A 380 3.10 2.89 -7.44
C GLU A 380 3.59 4.23 -7.98
N GLN A 381 4.17 4.24 -9.19
CA GLN A 381 4.60 5.46 -9.88
C GLN A 381 3.93 5.57 -11.23
N ASN A 382 3.52 6.77 -11.67
CA ASN A 382 2.78 7.00 -12.94
C ASN A 382 3.57 6.71 -14.23
N ASN A 383 4.61 5.90 -14.18
CA ASN A 383 5.30 5.37 -15.34
C ASN A 383 4.30 4.57 -16.20
N GLY A 384 4.27 4.88 -17.51
CA GLY A 384 3.32 4.27 -18.43
C GLY A 384 1.85 4.52 -18.07
N GLY A 385 1.55 5.58 -17.30
CA GLY A 385 0.19 5.93 -16.87
C GLY A 385 -0.41 4.96 -15.87
N SER A 386 0.37 4.22 -15.08
CA SER A 386 -0.13 3.23 -14.10
C SER A 386 -1.24 3.77 -13.18
N ILE A 387 -1.09 4.99 -12.66
CA ILE A 387 -2.08 5.63 -11.79
C ILE A 387 -3.34 5.96 -12.60
N GLU A 388 -3.19 6.41 -13.84
CA GLU A 388 -4.34 6.68 -14.71
C GLU A 388 -5.08 5.38 -15.11
N LYS A 389 -4.32 4.31 -15.39
CA LYS A 389 -4.81 2.99 -15.79
C LYS A 389 -5.59 2.32 -14.68
N VAL A 390 -5.11 2.39 -13.44
CA VAL A 390 -5.82 1.76 -12.32
C VAL A 390 -7.20 2.36 -12.06
N PHE A 391 -7.41 3.63 -12.44
CA PHE A 391 -8.72 4.27 -12.41
C PHE A 391 -9.48 4.17 -13.74
N GLY A 392 -9.01 3.37 -14.69
CA GLY A 392 -9.75 2.97 -15.89
C GLY A 392 -9.36 3.66 -17.18
N SER A 393 -8.21 4.33 -17.28
CA SER A 393 -7.79 4.97 -18.55
C SER A 393 -7.55 3.98 -19.69
N ASN A 394 -7.35 2.69 -19.37
CA ASN A 394 -7.23 1.57 -20.30
C ASN A 394 -8.55 0.79 -20.50
N GLY A 395 -9.68 1.30 -19.99
CA GLY A 395 -10.99 0.65 -20.08
C GLY A 395 -11.31 -0.35 -18.95
N LYS A 396 -10.41 -0.56 -17.97
CA LYS A 396 -10.65 -1.46 -16.83
C LYS A 396 -11.07 -0.68 -15.59
N ASN A 397 -12.37 -0.70 -15.29
CA ASN A 397 -12.95 0.12 -14.21
C ASN A 397 -13.09 -0.61 -12.85
N VAL A 398 -12.81 -1.91 -12.79
CA VAL A 398 -13.11 -2.74 -11.60
C VAL A 398 -12.48 -2.21 -10.30
N PHE A 399 -11.24 -1.71 -10.35
CA PHE A 399 -10.62 -1.09 -9.18
C PHE A 399 -11.25 0.26 -8.82
N LYS A 400 -11.51 1.13 -9.80
CA LYS A 400 -12.23 2.39 -9.59
C LYS A 400 -13.57 2.15 -8.88
N GLU A 401 -14.34 1.16 -9.34
CA GLU A 401 -15.62 0.78 -8.74
C GLU A 401 -15.48 0.25 -7.30
N ALA A 402 -14.41 -0.49 -7.01
CA ALA A 402 -14.10 -0.92 -5.65
C ALA A 402 -13.72 0.26 -4.75
N VAL A 403 -12.90 1.19 -5.24
CA VAL A 403 -12.52 2.42 -4.50
C VAL A 403 -13.75 3.25 -4.16
N GLU A 404 -14.70 3.42 -5.07
CA GLU A 404 -15.91 4.20 -4.80
C GLU A 404 -16.75 3.66 -3.63
N LYS A 405 -16.59 2.37 -3.30
CA LYS A 405 -17.25 1.70 -2.17
C LYS A 405 -16.36 1.65 -0.92
N TYR A 406 -15.06 1.45 -1.10
CA TYR A 406 -14.15 1.04 -0.03
C TYR A 406 -12.92 1.94 0.13
N TRP A 407 -12.94 3.15 -0.43
CA TRP A 407 -11.80 4.10 -0.39
C TRP A 407 -11.24 4.32 1.01
N GLU A 408 -12.07 4.21 2.07
CA GLU A 408 -11.63 4.35 3.46
C GLU A 408 -10.61 3.28 3.89
N ASN A 409 -10.54 2.14 3.21
CA ASN A 409 -9.55 1.08 3.45
C ASN A 409 -8.38 1.11 2.45
N PHE A 410 -8.31 2.14 1.60
CA PHE A 410 -7.27 2.27 0.59
C PHE A 410 -6.26 3.35 0.94
N ILE A 411 -4.97 3.01 0.94
CA ILE A 411 -3.87 3.96 1.06
C ILE A 411 -3.07 3.91 -0.23
N PHE A 412 -2.94 5.06 -0.89
CA PHE A 412 -2.15 5.17 -2.11
C PHE A 412 -0.85 5.94 -1.84
N MET A 413 0.28 5.34 -2.19
CA MET A 413 1.61 5.90 -2.03
C MET A 413 2.27 6.06 -3.40
N TYR A 414 3.10 7.08 -3.57
CA TYR A 414 4.06 7.07 -4.68
C TYR A 414 5.18 6.06 -4.41
N LYS A 415 5.87 5.57 -5.45
CA LYS A 415 7.15 4.84 -5.34
C LYS A 415 8.18 5.47 -6.27
N ASN A 416 9.10 6.28 -5.75
CA ASN A 416 9.95 7.10 -6.63
C ASN A 416 11.21 6.40 -7.18
N THR A 417 11.28 5.08 -7.09
CA THR A 417 12.36 4.26 -7.66
C THR A 417 12.70 4.65 -9.10
N PRO A 418 11.77 4.66 -10.08
CA PRO A 418 12.10 4.85 -11.49
C PRO A 418 12.25 6.35 -11.80
N GLN A 419 13.29 6.93 -11.22
CA GLN A 419 13.54 8.37 -11.22
C GLN A 419 13.98 8.87 -12.60
N ALA A 420 14.53 7.99 -13.45
CA ALA A 420 14.95 8.34 -14.81
C ALA A 420 13.76 8.79 -15.69
N GLU A 421 12.57 8.28 -15.42
CA GLU A 421 11.34 8.60 -16.13
C GLU A 421 10.71 9.91 -15.62
N GLY A 422 11.12 10.38 -14.45
CA GLY A 422 10.78 11.72 -13.93
C GLY A 422 9.31 11.90 -13.58
N ASN A 423 8.70 10.93 -12.91
CA ASN A 423 7.26 10.95 -12.58
C ASN A 423 6.94 11.31 -11.12
N ASP A 424 7.90 11.81 -10.34
CA ASP A 424 7.74 12.20 -8.93
C ASP A 424 6.62 13.22 -8.72
N ALA A 425 6.75 14.41 -9.31
CA ALA A 425 5.76 15.47 -9.16
C ALA A 425 4.37 15.08 -9.72
N PRO A 426 4.24 14.47 -10.91
CA PRO A 426 2.96 13.92 -11.39
C PRO A 426 2.31 12.92 -10.44
N THR A 427 3.07 11.97 -9.93
CA THR A 427 2.52 10.91 -9.07
C THR A 427 2.11 11.49 -7.72
N SER A 428 2.98 12.28 -7.10
CA SER A 428 2.67 13.00 -5.86
C SER A 428 1.43 13.88 -6.00
N SER A 429 1.28 14.57 -7.14
CA SER A 429 0.09 15.37 -7.49
C SER A 429 -1.18 14.52 -7.52
N TYR A 430 -1.13 13.33 -8.13
CA TYR A 430 -2.27 12.39 -8.09
C TYR A 430 -2.56 11.88 -6.68
N MET A 431 -1.55 11.49 -5.90
CA MET A 431 -1.76 11.01 -4.53
C MET A 431 -2.51 12.03 -3.68
N THR A 432 -2.12 13.31 -3.78
CA THR A 432 -2.80 14.40 -3.06
C THR A 432 -4.23 14.61 -3.59
N GLY A 433 -4.44 14.65 -4.91
CA GLY A 433 -5.77 14.88 -5.47
C GLY A 433 -6.77 13.75 -5.21
N LEU A 434 -6.34 12.50 -5.31
CA LEU A 434 -7.15 11.32 -4.98
C LEU A 434 -7.54 11.31 -3.49
N TRP A 435 -6.62 11.65 -2.59
CA TRP A 435 -6.93 11.81 -1.16
C TRP A 435 -7.92 12.94 -0.90
N LEU A 436 -7.71 14.12 -1.52
CA LEU A 436 -8.61 15.27 -1.38
C LEU A 436 -10.01 15.03 -1.96
N THR A 437 -10.19 14.00 -2.79
CA THR A 437 -11.45 13.68 -3.47
C THR A 437 -12.07 12.36 -3.00
N ASP A 438 -11.58 11.79 -1.90
CA ASP A 438 -12.07 10.55 -1.30
C ASP A 438 -11.96 9.32 -2.24
N TYR A 439 -10.93 9.31 -3.09
CA TYR A 439 -10.47 8.13 -3.85
C TYR A 439 -9.27 7.42 -3.18
N ALA A 440 -8.82 7.92 -2.03
CA ALA A 440 -7.91 7.24 -1.11
C ALA A 440 -8.17 7.76 0.31
N TYR A 441 -8.10 6.88 1.30
CA TYR A 441 -8.30 7.24 2.71
C TYR A 441 -7.20 8.18 3.21
N GLN A 442 -5.96 7.76 2.96
CA GLN A 442 -4.74 8.51 3.20
C GLN A 442 -3.78 8.29 2.04
N TRP A 443 -2.70 9.06 2.03
CA TRP A 443 -1.63 8.89 1.07
C TRP A 443 -0.25 9.03 1.70
N GLY A 444 0.76 8.64 0.94
CA GLY A 444 2.15 8.65 1.39
C GLY A 444 3.15 8.45 0.27
N GLY A 445 4.34 7.97 0.63
CA GLY A 445 5.38 7.67 -0.34
C GLY A 445 6.34 6.60 0.14
N LEU A 446 6.81 5.79 -0.81
CA LEU A 446 7.99 4.96 -0.70
C LEU A 446 9.14 5.71 -1.38
N MET A 447 10.06 6.21 -0.56
CA MET A 447 11.22 6.98 -0.99
C MET A 447 12.42 6.05 -1.11
N ASP A 448 12.97 5.94 -2.31
CA ASP A 448 13.88 4.85 -2.66
C ASP A 448 15.25 5.35 -3.11
N THR A 449 16.31 4.95 -2.40
CA THR A 449 17.70 5.27 -2.73
C THR A 449 18.21 4.62 -4.00
N TRP A 450 17.52 3.61 -4.53
CA TRP A 450 17.73 3.12 -5.89
C TRP A 450 17.51 4.21 -6.95
N LYS A 451 16.87 5.34 -6.64
CA LYS A 451 16.79 6.49 -7.57
C LYS A 451 18.17 6.99 -8.03
N TRP A 452 19.21 6.81 -7.21
CA TRP A 452 20.59 7.14 -7.55
C TRP A 452 21.15 6.21 -8.64
N TYR A 453 20.80 4.92 -8.57
CA TYR A 453 21.08 3.92 -9.61
C TYR A 453 20.32 4.22 -10.89
N GLU A 454 19.02 4.46 -10.76
CA GLU A 454 18.10 4.69 -11.88
C GLU A 454 18.51 5.90 -12.71
N THR A 455 18.98 6.96 -12.05
CA THR A 455 19.49 8.17 -12.73
C THR A 455 20.97 8.09 -13.12
N GLY A 456 21.65 6.97 -12.90
CA GLY A 456 23.04 6.74 -13.30
C GLY A 456 24.06 7.65 -12.60
N LYS A 457 23.72 8.18 -11.43
CA LYS A 457 24.63 8.97 -10.60
C LYS A 457 25.65 8.04 -9.93
N TRP A 458 26.83 8.58 -9.62
CA TRP A 458 27.90 7.87 -8.93
C TRP A 458 28.36 8.69 -7.72
N LYS A 459 29.67 8.87 -7.51
CA LYS A 459 30.21 9.67 -6.40
C LYS A 459 29.56 11.05 -6.33
N LEU A 460 29.25 11.49 -5.10
CA LEU A 460 28.50 12.71 -4.85
C LEU A 460 29.16 13.93 -5.50
N PHE A 461 28.36 14.78 -6.14
CA PHE A 461 28.77 16.01 -6.85
C PHE A 461 29.67 15.83 -8.07
N GLU A 462 30.06 14.60 -8.40
CA GLU A 462 30.84 14.38 -9.61
C GLU A 462 29.99 14.51 -10.87
N SER A 463 30.66 14.99 -11.92
CA SER A 463 30.08 15.05 -13.25
C SER A 463 30.10 13.68 -13.94
N GLY A 464 29.36 13.58 -15.05
CA GLY A 464 29.23 12.35 -15.82
C GLY A 464 28.17 11.39 -15.26
N ASN A 465 27.76 10.46 -16.10
CA ASN A 465 26.69 9.50 -15.81
C ASN A 465 27.22 8.09 -16.08
N ILE A 466 27.10 7.19 -15.11
CA ILE A 466 27.58 5.80 -15.24
C ILE A 466 26.48 4.85 -15.73
N GLY A 467 25.25 5.35 -15.89
CA GLY A 467 24.06 4.56 -16.14
C GLY A 467 23.74 3.60 -15.00
N LYS A 468 22.91 2.61 -15.32
CA LYS A 468 22.45 1.58 -14.40
C LYS A 468 23.50 0.45 -14.26
N THR A 469 24.69 0.73 -13.70
CA THR A 469 25.85 -0.18 -13.80
C THR A 469 26.51 -0.62 -12.49
N GLN A 470 26.34 0.13 -11.41
CA GLN A 470 26.97 -0.15 -10.10
C GLN A 470 25.92 -0.14 -8.98
N GLY A 471 24.80 -0.85 -9.21
CA GLY A 471 23.59 -0.78 -8.38
C GLY A 471 23.85 -0.73 -6.88
N ASN A 472 24.62 -1.68 -6.37
CA ASN A 472 24.90 -1.78 -4.93
C ASN A 472 25.73 -0.64 -4.34
N ARG A 473 26.59 0.01 -5.14
CA ARG A 473 27.28 1.24 -4.72
C ARG A 473 26.34 2.44 -4.82
N GLN A 474 25.49 2.48 -5.86
CA GLN A 474 24.63 3.62 -6.16
C GLN A 474 23.55 3.83 -5.09
N TRP A 475 22.82 2.80 -4.65
CA TRP A 475 21.78 2.98 -3.61
C TRP A 475 22.33 3.33 -2.22
N LEU A 476 23.64 3.14 -1.98
CA LEU A 476 24.33 3.58 -0.77
C LEU A 476 24.77 5.06 -0.79
N THR A 477 24.73 5.70 -1.97
CA THR A 477 25.39 7.00 -2.21
C THR A 477 24.45 8.19 -2.01
N GLU A 478 23.13 7.99 -2.05
CA GLU A 478 22.19 9.09 -1.83
C GLU A 478 22.41 9.74 -0.44
N PRO A 479 22.58 11.08 -0.38
CA PRO A 479 22.74 11.81 0.87
C PRO A 479 21.59 11.60 1.84
N GLU A 480 21.90 11.36 3.11
CA GLU A 480 20.92 10.97 4.10
C GLU A 480 19.81 12.02 4.31
N ALA A 481 20.19 13.31 4.46
CA ALA A 481 19.24 14.40 4.65
C ALA A 481 18.32 14.63 3.43
N LEU A 482 18.63 14.12 2.24
CA LEU A 482 17.74 14.20 1.07
C LEU A 482 16.46 13.40 1.29
N LEU A 483 16.52 12.25 1.97
CA LEU A 483 15.33 11.47 2.32
C LEU A 483 14.43 12.24 3.30
N GLY A 484 15.01 13.06 4.17
CA GLY A 484 14.25 13.99 5.03
C GLY A 484 13.53 15.06 4.23
N ILE A 485 14.15 15.57 3.14
CA ILE A 485 13.52 16.51 2.20
C ILE A 485 12.34 15.85 1.46
N GLU A 486 12.52 14.61 1.01
CA GLU A 486 11.44 13.84 0.36
C GLU A 486 10.26 13.59 1.31
N ALA A 487 10.55 13.16 2.55
CA ALA A 487 9.55 12.93 3.57
C ALA A 487 8.83 14.23 3.99
N MET A 488 9.55 15.35 3.99
CA MET A 488 8.99 16.68 4.21
C MET A 488 7.94 17.04 3.15
N ASN A 489 8.13 16.64 1.89
CA ASN A 489 7.16 16.89 0.83
C ASN A 489 5.88 16.07 0.99
N ILE A 490 5.94 14.87 1.58
CA ILE A 490 4.74 14.11 2.00
C ILE A 490 4.02 14.87 3.11
N TYR A 491 4.76 15.21 4.18
CA TYR A 491 4.23 15.85 5.38
C TYR A 491 3.52 17.19 5.08
N LEU A 492 4.18 18.07 4.32
CA LEU A 492 3.70 19.41 4.01
C LEU A 492 2.40 19.44 3.21
N ASN A 493 2.04 18.31 2.59
CA ASN A 493 0.89 18.17 1.72
C ASN A 493 -0.16 17.21 2.28
N GLY A 494 -0.09 16.93 3.59
CA GLY A 494 -1.09 16.15 4.33
C GLY A 494 -0.95 14.64 4.21
N GLY A 495 0.08 14.14 3.55
CA GLY A 495 0.40 12.71 3.55
C GLY A 495 0.90 12.29 4.94
N CYS A 496 0.70 11.02 5.28
CA CYS A 496 0.99 10.51 6.62
C CYS A 496 1.49 9.05 6.65
N VAL A 497 1.85 8.49 5.49
CA VAL A 497 2.38 7.11 5.38
C VAL A 497 3.77 7.14 4.74
N TYR A 498 4.74 6.51 5.38
CA TYR A 498 6.15 6.57 5.02
C TYR A 498 6.73 5.16 4.90
N ASN A 499 7.40 4.90 3.79
CA ASN A 499 8.21 3.70 3.57
C ASN A 499 9.49 4.08 2.80
N PHE A 500 10.51 3.23 2.83
CA PHE A 500 11.83 3.53 2.31
C PHE A 500 12.53 2.29 1.73
N GLU A 501 13.33 2.49 0.70
CA GLU A 501 14.28 1.51 0.15
C GLU A 501 15.62 2.21 -0.11
N HIS A 502 16.77 1.52 -0.20
CA HIS A 502 16.98 0.10 0.09
C HIS A 502 17.01 -0.17 1.62
N PRO A 503 16.30 -1.19 2.14
CA PRO A 503 16.07 -1.36 3.58
C PRO A 503 17.34 -1.37 4.46
N ALA A 504 18.41 -1.98 3.95
CA ALA A 504 19.68 -2.07 4.68
C ALA A 504 20.29 -0.69 4.99
N TYR A 505 20.19 0.27 4.07
CA TYR A 505 20.72 1.62 4.30
C TYR A 505 19.72 2.51 5.00
N THR A 506 18.44 2.41 4.67
CA THR A 506 17.40 3.29 5.22
C THR A 506 16.96 2.91 6.63
N TYR A 507 16.96 1.62 6.99
CA TYR A 507 16.59 1.15 8.33
C TYR A 507 17.75 0.50 9.08
N GLY A 508 18.61 -0.25 8.39
CA GLY A 508 19.75 -0.95 8.99
C GLY A 508 19.72 -2.47 8.79
N VAL A 509 20.63 -3.16 9.47
CA VAL A 509 20.88 -4.61 9.34
C VAL A 509 21.22 -5.20 10.71
N ARG A 510 21.07 -6.53 10.88
CA ARG A 510 21.43 -7.30 12.08
C ARG A 510 20.72 -6.82 13.35
N ASN A 511 19.48 -6.35 13.21
CA ASN A 511 18.68 -5.67 14.23
C ASN A 511 19.41 -4.45 14.80
N GLU A 512 20.14 -3.71 13.98
CA GLU A 512 20.71 -2.42 14.35
C GLU A 512 20.20 -1.34 13.41
N GLU A 513 19.95 -0.15 13.97
CA GLU A 513 19.53 1.01 13.18
C GLU A 513 20.71 1.56 12.36
N SER A 514 20.45 1.90 11.11
CA SER A 514 21.45 2.62 10.30
C SER A 514 21.59 4.07 10.78
N PRO A 515 22.74 4.73 10.54
CA PRO A 515 22.85 6.17 10.79
C PRO A 515 21.79 7.01 10.05
N LEU A 516 21.40 6.65 8.83
CA LEU A 516 20.30 7.31 8.11
C LEU A 516 18.99 7.19 8.89
N PHE A 517 18.65 5.99 9.37
CA PHE A 517 17.45 5.80 10.18
C PHE A 517 17.50 6.66 11.45
N SER A 518 18.59 6.53 12.21
CA SER A 518 18.74 7.16 13.52
C SER A 518 18.77 8.68 13.47
N ASN A 519 19.41 9.25 12.45
CA ASN A 519 19.72 10.68 12.42
C ASN A 519 18.79 11.51 11.53
N VAL A 520 17.99 10.86 10.67
CA VAL A 520 17.08 11.53 9.74
C VAL A 520 15.67 10.97 9.83
N ILE A 521 15.45 9.70 9.48
CA ILE A 521 14.09 9.14 9.33
C ILE A 521 13.37 9.09 10.67
N LYS A 522 14.01 8.57 11.71
CA LYS A 522 13.46 8.44 13.06
C LYS A 522 13.10 9.81 13.66
N GLU A 523 14.02 10.76 13.56
CA GLU A 523 13.81 12.11 14.11
C GLU A 523 12.77 12.91 13.32
N PHE A 524 12.75 12.77 11.99
CA PHE A 524 11.68 13.34 11.17
C PHE A 524 10.32 12.70 11.50
N PHE A 525 10.27 11.37 11.69
CA PHE A 525 9.03 10.70 12.02
C PHE A 525 8.50 11.07 13.43
N ARG A 526 9.40 11.26 14.40
CA ARG A 526 9.06 11.87 15.71
C ARG A 526 8.50 13.27 15.56
N TYR A 527 9.08 14.07 14.66
CA TYR A 527 8.57 15.40 14.37
C TYR A 527 7.12 15.36 13.85
N VAL A 528 6.79 14.46 12.92
CA VAL A 528 5.41 14.36 12.37
C VAL A 528 4.40 13.81 13.37
N ILE A 529 4.82 12.95 14.31
CA ILE A 529 3.94 12.50 15.42
C ILE A 529 3.64 13.66 16.36
N LYS A 530 4.67 14.43 16.74
CA LYS A 530 4.52 15.58 17.64
C LYS A 530 3.76 16.73 16.99
N ASN A 531 3.91 16.88 15.67
CA ASN A 531 3.30 17.93 14.87
C ASN A 531 2.53 17.27 13.72
N PRO A 532 1.24 16.94 13.91
CA PRO A 532 0.44 16.31 12.86
C PRO A 532 0.53 17.07 11.53
N SER A 533 0.59 16.34 10.42
CA SER A 533 0.51 16.95 9.09
C SER A 533 -0.83 17.69 8.90
N PRO A 534 -0.93 18.63 7.94
CA PRO A 534 -2.19 19.30 7.67
C PRO A 534 -3.30 18.29 7.38
N SER A 535 -4.42 18.40 8.09
CA SER A 535 -5.59 17.55 7.87
C SER A 535 -6.16 17.73 6.47
N LYS A 536 -6.98 16.76 6.02
CA LYS A 536 -7.71 16.86 4.73
C LYS A 536 -8.52 18.16 4.63
N ASN A 537 -9.13 18.59 5.74
CA ASN A 537 -9.92 19.82 5.79
C ASN A 537 -9.05 21.07 5.63
N GLU A 538 -7.90 21.13 6.32
CA GLU A 538 -6.95 22.24 6.19
C GLU A 538 -6.35 22.30 4.78
N MET A 539 -6.02 21.14 4.20
CA MET A 539 -5.55 21.06 2.82
C MET A 539 -6.63 21.52 1.83
N ARG A 540 -7.88 21.06 1.96
CA ARG A 540 -9.00 21.56 1.15
C ARG A 540 -9.22 23.07 1.29
N ALA A 541 -8.97 23.65 2.46
CA ALA A 541 -9.07 25.09 2.69
C ALA A 541 -7.88 25.88 2.10
N LYS A 542 -6.69 25.28 1.99
CA LYS A 542 -5.50 25.92 1.41
C LYS A 542 -5.46 25.80 -0.11
N THR A 543 -5.87 24.66 -0.67
CA THR A 543 -5.91 24.40 -2.12
C THR A 543 -6.88 25.36 -2.85
N LYS A 544 -6.39 26.00 -3.92
CA LYS A 544 -7.19 26.90 -4.77
C LYS A 544 -7.63 26.27 -6.08
N SER A 545 -6.90 25.28 -6.56
CA SER A 545 -7.14 24.65 -7.85
C SER A 545 -6.72 23.17 -7.82
N LEU A 546 -7.49 22.35 -8.52
CA LEU A 546 -7.23 20.92 -8.72
C LEU A 546 -7.26 20.62 -10.21
N LEU A 547 -6.23 19.92 -10.68
CA LEU A 547 -6.07 19.56 -12.09
C LEU A 547 -6.90 18.32 -12.45
N TYR A 548 -7.72 18.42 -13.50
CA TYR A 548 -8.46 17.30 -14.08
C TYR A 548 -7.79 16.90 -15.39
N GLY A 549 -7.24 15.70 -15.48
CA GLY A 549 -6.55 15.25 -16.69
C GLY A 549 -5.47 14.19 -16.46
N ASN A 550 -4.87 13.78 -17.58
CA ASN A 550 -3.85 12.74 -17.63
C ASN A 550 -2.47 13.37 -17.88
N PHE A 551 -1.52 13.15 -16.98
CA PHE A 551 -0.15 13.63 -17.13
C PHE A 551 0.57 12.93 -18.29
N THR A 552 0.19 11.69 -18.62
CA THR A 552 0.72 10.98 -19.80
C THR A 552 0.49 11.75 -21.11
N GLN A 553 -0.59 12.53 -21.18
CA GLN A 553 -0.94 13.36 -22.34
C GLN A 553 -0.39 14.79 -22.23
N ASN A 554 0.17 15.16 -21.07
CA ASN A 554 0.60 16.51 -20.73
C ASN A 554 2.08 16.61 -20.36
N GLY A 555 2.90 15.66 -20.85
CA GLY A 555 4.35 15.70 -20.73
C GLY A 555 4.92 15.17 -19.41
N ASN A 556 4.11 14.48 -18.58
CA ASN A 556 4.54 13.86 -17.33
C ASN A 556 5.30 14.85 -16.43
N GLY A 557 6.51 14.50 -15.94
CA GLY A 557 7.31 15.37 -15.08
C GLY A 557 7.61 16.74 -15.68
N ASN A 558 7.72 16.84 -17.01
CA ASN A 558 7.95 18.12 -17.70
C ASN A 558 6.77 19.08 -17.53
N TYR A 559 5.61 18.59 -17.06
CA TYR A 559 4.51 19.46 -16.69
C TYR A 559 4.93 20.45 -15.57
N PHE A 560 5.79 20.02 -14.64
CA PHE A 560 6.16 20.79 -13.45
C PHE A 560 7.50 21.51 -13.57
N VAL A 561 8.32 21.16 -14.57
CA VAL A 561 9.64 21.75 -14.79
C VAL A 561 9.54 23.26 -15.01
N GLY A 562 10.27 24.00 -14.20
CA GLY A 562 10.25 25.45 -14.15
C GLY A 562 9.07 26.03 -13.38
N LEU A 563 8.01 25.27 -13.08
CA LEU A 563 6.88 25.73 -12.26
C LEU A 563 7.22 25.60 -10.79
N ASN A 564 7.43 24.37 -10.31
CA ASN A 564 7.84 24.07 -8.94
C ASN A 564 8.87 22.93 -8.84
N THR A 565 9.43 22.45 -9.96
CA THR A 565 10.61 21.57 -9.99
C THR A 565 11.69 22.16 -10.90
N GLU A 566 12.96 21.84 -10.63
CA GLU A 566 14.09 22.28 -11.46
C GLU A 566 14.21 21.43 -12.72
N MET A 567 13.99 20.13 -12.56
CA MET A 567 14.05 19.11 -13.61
C MET A 567 13.05 18.00 -13.30
N SER A 568 12.70 17.19 -14.30
CA SER A 568 11.75 16.08 -14.12
C SER A 568 12.34 14.95 -13.26
N GLN A 569 13.63 14.70 -13.38
CA GLN A 569 14.36 13.66 -12.64
C GLN A 569 14.90 14.16 -11.29
N SER A 570 14.02 14.72 -10.47
CA SER A 570 14.35 15.20 -9.12
C SER A 570 13.24 14.87 -8.14
N PRO A 571 13.56 14.41 -6.93
CA PRO A 571 12.57 14.19 -5.88
C PRO A 571 12.27 15.48 -5.08
N ALA A 572 12.97 16.59 -5.38
CA ALA A 572 12.84 17.87 -4.68
C ALA A 572 12.10 18.93 -5.50
N TYR A 573 11.27 19.72 -4.82
CA TYR A 573 10.63 20.93 -5.37
C TYR A 573 11.52 22.17 -5.19
N THR A 574 11.39 23.14 -6.10
CA THR A 574 12.11 24.42 -6.07
C THR A 574 11.38 25.51 -5.30
N THR A 575 10.07 25.37 -5.12
CA THR A 575 9.26 26.33 -4.35
C THR A 575 8.06 25.68 -3.67
N GLY A 576 7.76 26.14 -2.45
CA GLY A 576 6.55 25.78 -1.72
C GLY A 576 5.35 26.68 -2.00
N ARG A 577 5.48 27.69 -2.87
CA ARG A 577 4.44 28.71 -3.14
C ARG A 577 3.07 28.12 -3.48
N TYR A 578 3.05 27.00 -4.21
CA TYR A 578 1.82 26.35 -4.65
C TYR A 578 1.50 25.08 -3.83
N GLY A 579 2.35 24.73 -2.87
CA GLY A 579 2.42 23.38 -2.31
C GLY A 579 2.54 22.31 -3.42
N ASN A 580 2.00 21.13 -3.14
CA ASN A 580 1.76 20.12 -4.16
C ASN A 580 0.42 20.41 -4.85
N ILE A 581 0.47 20.73 -6.15
CA ILE A 581 -0.71 21.04 -6.95
C ILE A 581 -1.47 19.72 -7.16
N PRO A 582 -2.70 19.53 -6.62
CA PRO A 582 -3.37 18.24 -6.68
C PRO A 582 -3.97 17.96 -8.08
N ALA A 583 -4.03 16.69 -8.45
CA ALA A 583 -4.61 16.24 -9.71
C ALA A 583 -5.46 14.97 -9.55
N VAL A 584 -6.40 14.76 -10.46
CA VAL A 584 -7.13 13.49 -10.62
C VAL A 584 -7.14 13.05 -12.09
N PRO A 585 -6.98 11.74 -12.39
CA PRO A 585 -7.08 11.23 -13.75
C PRO A 585 -8.44 11.51 -14.38
N SER A 586 -8.49 11.75 -15.69
CA SER A 586 -9.75 12.02 -16.39
C SER A 586 -10.65 10.78 -16.58
N SER A 587 -10.16 9.60 -16.22
CA SER A 587 -10.92 8.34 -16.19
C SER A 587 -11.91 8.26 -15.02
N ILE A 588 -11.75 9.13 -14.02
CA ILE A 588 -12.75 9.35 -12.96
C ILE A 588 -13.75 10.39 -13.46
N GLU A 589 -15.05 10.10 -13.35
CA GLU A 589 -16.07 10.97 -13.92
C GLU A 589 -16.05 12.35 -13.24
N ARG A 590 -15.95 13.41 -14.05
CA ARG A 590 -15.84 14.80 -13.58
C ARG A 590 -16.91 15.20 -12.56
N ASN A 591 -18.16 14.81 -12.79
CA ASN A 591 -19.28 15.12 -11.89
C ASN A 591 -19.13 14.46 -10.51
N LYS A 592 -18.49 13.28 -10.41
CA LYS A 592 -18.17 12.66 -9.11
C LYS A 592 -17.13 13.48 -8.37
N ILE A 593 -16.09 13.95 -9.05
CA ILE A 593 -15.08 14.85 -8.47
C ILE A 593 -15.72 16.15 -8.01
N GLU A 594 -16.54 16.79 -8.84
CA GLU A 594 -17.24 18.04 -8.49
C GLU A 594 -18.16 17.84 -7.27
N SER A 595 -18.87 16.71 -7.20
CA SER A 595 -19.68 16.35 -6.02
C SER A 595 -18.84 16.22 -4.75
N ARG A 596 -17.69 15.54 -4.82
CA ARG A 596 -16.75 15.37 -3.69
C ARG A 596 -16.10 16.68 -3.24
N LEU A 597 -15.94 17.61 -4.17
CA LEU A 597 -15.43 18.96 -3.91
C LEU A 597 -16.53 19.96 -3.50
N SER A 598 -17.80 19.55 -3.46
CA SER A 598 -18.92 20.42 -3.10
C SER A 598 -18.69 21.08 -1.74
N GLY A 599 -18.92 22.39 -1.68
CA GLY A 599 -18.65 23.20 -0.49
C GLY A 599 -17.19 23.62 -0.29
N SER A 600 -16.26 23.18 -1.15
CA SER A 600 -14.88 23.67 -1.16
C SER A 600 -14.70 24.88 -2.09
N GLN A 601 -13.62 25.63 -1.90
CA GLN A 601 -13.24 26.74 -2.80
C GLN A 601 -12.40 26.29 -4.01
N ILE A 602 -12.18 24.98 -4.15
CA ILE A 602 -11.24 24.42 -5.11
C ILE A 602 -11.85 24.52 -6.51
N LYS A 603 -11.17 25.23 -7.42
CA LYS A 603 -11.53 25.24 -8.84
C LYS A 603 -11.00 23.98 -9.52
N LEU A 604 -11.90 23.15 -10.07
CA LEU A 604 -11.53 22.07 -10.97
C LEU A 604 -11.18 22.64 -12.36
N ILE A 605 -9.97 22.41 -12.86
CA ILE A 605 -9.49 22.93 -14.15
C ILE A 605 -8.91 21.82 -15.01
N ASP A 606 -9.28 21.80 -16.29
CA ASP A 606 -8.76 20.84 -17.26
C ASP A 606 -7.28 21.13 -17.57
N MET A 607 -6.42 20.12 -17.48
CA MET A 607 -4.99 20.27 -17.81
C MET A 607 -4.75 20.82 -19.24
N ASN A 608 -5.68 20.53 -20.16
CA ASN A 608 -5.61 20.94 -21.56
C ASN A 608 -6.21 22.34 -21.81
N SER A 609 -6.62 23.07 -20.77
CA SER A 609 -7.19 24.41 -20.94
C SER A 609 -6.16 25.43 -21.43
N SER A 610 -6.64 26.51 -22.04
CA SER A 610 -5.77 27.58 -22.59
C SER A 610 -4.86 28.20 -21.52
N GLU A 611 -5.35 28.30 -20.29
CA GLU A 611 -4.66 28.81 -19.10
C GLU A 611 -3.51 27.90 -18.63
N LEU A 612 -3.50 26.62 -19.02
CA LEU A 612 -2.49 25.64 -18.64
C LEU A 612 -1.64 25.12 -19.82
N SER A 613 -1.89 25.65 -21.03
CA SER A 613 -1.31 25.17 -22.29
C SER A 613 0.23 25.18 -22.40
N ASN A 614 0.92 25.98 -21.60
CA ASN A 614 2.39 26.04 -21.58
C ASN A 614 2.91 26.53 -20.21
N ILE A 615 4.23 26.52 -20.00
CA ILE A 615 4.82 26.88 -18.69
C ILE A 615 4.54 28.33 -18.26
N THR A 616 4.55 29.28 -19.20
CA THR A 616 4.27 30.69 -18.92
C THR A 616 2.83 30.86 -18.43
N ASN A 617 1.86 30.27 -19.14
CA ASN A 617 0.45 30.36 -18.78
C ASN A 617 0.18 29.66 -17.44
N ARG A 618 0.78 28.48 -17.20
CA ARG A 618 0.66 27.77 -15.92
C ARG A 618 1.18 28.60 -14.75
N LYS A 619 2.36 29.21 -14.89
CA LYS A 619 2.89 30.13 -13.88
C LYS A 619 1.96 31.31 -13.64
N GLU A 620 1.49 31.95 -14.71
CA GLU A 620 0.57 33.09 -14.59
C GLU A 620 -0.72 32.71 -13.87
N TYR A 621 -1.31 31.57 -14.22
CA TYR A 621 -2.51 31.03 -13.59
C TYR A 621 -2.30 30.78 -12.09
N PHE A 622 -1.27 30.02 -11.72
CA PHE A 622 -1.02 29.69 -10.32
C PHE A 622 -0.55 30.91 -9.51
N ASN A 623 0.21 31.83 -10.08
CA ASN A 623 0.62 33.07 -9.40
C ASN A 623 -0.55 33.97 -9.04
N LYS A 624 -1.63 33.97 -9.84
CA LYS A 624 -2.87 34.69 -9.51
C LYS A 624 -3.61 34.08 -8.31
N LEU A 625 -3.47 32.77 -8.09
CA LEU A 625 -4.16 32.05 -7.02
C LEU A 625 -3.34 31.98 -5.72
N TYR A 626 -2.01 31.94 -5.84
CA TYR A 626 -1.10 31.72 -4.72
C TYR A 626 -0.14 32.91 -4.58
N LYS A 627 -0.26 33.61 -3.46
CA LYS A 627 0.59 34.75 -3.11
C LYS A 627 2.03 34.30 -2.92
N GLU A 628 2.98 35.14 -3.34
CA GLU A 628 4.39 34.98 -3.00
C GLU A 628 4.64 35.36 -1.53
N GLU A 629 5.18 34.42 -0.74
CA GLU A 629 5.43 34.62 0.70
C GLU A 629 6.91 34.76 1.05
N TYR A 630 7.81 34.47 0.10
CA TYR A 630 9.26 34.55 0.29
C TYR A 630 9.96 34.89 -1.03
N ASN A 631 11.22 35.31 -0.97
CA ASN A 631 12.07 35.56 -2.13
C ASN A 631 13.34 34.72 -2.07
N GLY A 632 13.96 34.48 -3.22
CA GLY A 632 15.27 33.83 -3.33
C GLY A 632 15.23 32.49 -4.04
N ASN A 633 16.42 31.94 -4.27
CA ASN A 633 16.58 30.68 -5.00
C ASN A 633 16.72 29.52 -4.02
N ILE A 634 15.62 29.16 -3.36
CA ILE A 634 15.54 28.09 -2.36
C ILE A 634 14.10 27.57 -2.28
N PHE A 635 13.91 26.34 -1.80
CA PHE A 635 12.57 25.92 -1.40
C PHE A 635 12.22 26.53 -0.04
N ALA A 636 11.05 27.14 0.06
CA ALA A 636 10.43 27.47 1.34
C ALA A 636 8.91 27.29 1.26
N GLN A 637 8.31 26.71 2.29
CA GLN A 637 6.87 26.59 2.47
C GLN A 637 6.48 27.00 3.89
N LYS A 638 5.46 27.84 4.00
CA LYS A 638 4.91 28.25 5.29
C LYS A 638 3.79 27.33 5.71
N LEU A 639 3.81 26.91 6.98
CA LEU A 639 2.73 26.18 7.62
C LEU A 639 2.50 26.77 9.02
N ASP A 640 1.46 27.59 9.12
CA ASP A 640 1.06 28.31 10.33
C ASP A 640 2.17 29.28 10.80
N ASN A 641 2.71 29.09 12.00
CA ASN A 641 3.84 29.83 12.56
C ASN A 641 5.21 29.25 12.18
N ARG A 642 5.27 28.28 11.24
CA ARG A 642 6.49 27.56 10.86
C ARG A 642 6.87 27.79 9.41
N TRP A 643 8.18 27.84 9.16
CA TRP A 643 8.78 27.81 7.84
C TRP A 643 9.58 26.54 7.65
N PHE A 644 9.30 25.83 6.56
CA PHE A 644 10.02 24.64 6.13
C PHE A 644 10.85 24.98 4.90
N ILE A 645 12.16 24.81 5.00
CA ILE A 645 13.12 25.35 4.04
C ILE A 645 14.13 24.26 3.73
N TYR A 646 14.51 24.11 2.46
CA TYR A 646 15.63 23.26 2.10
C TYR A 646 16.35 23.72 0.84
N ASN A 647 17.61 23.31 0.71
CA ASN A 647 18.33 23.44 -0.55
C ASN A 647 17.89 22.33 -1.51
N TYR A 648 17.32 22.69 -2.66
CA TYR A 648 16.70 21.74 -3.59
C TYR A 648 17.69 21.06 -4.55
N LYS A 649 18.99 21.39 -4.51
CA LYS A 649 19.98 20.81 -5.41
C LYS A 649 20.17 19.33 -5.16
N TYR A 650 19.94 18.54 -6.23
CA TYR A 650 19.95 17.08 -6.16
C TYR A 650 21.36 16.48 -6.15
N ASN A 651 22.26 16.94 -7.03
CA ASN A 651 23.65 16.46 -7.09
C ASN A 651 24.64 17.56 -7.53
N GLU A 652 24.36 18.80 -7.15
CA GLU A 652 25.22 19.96 -7.45
C GLU A 652 25.64 20.62 -6.14
N ASN A 653 26.93 20.95 -5.99
CA ASN A 653 27.47 21.56 -4.78
C ASN A 653 27.25 23.09 -4.78
N ILE A 654 26.00 23.55 -4.76
CA ILE A 654 25.62 24.96 -4.88
C ILE A 654 24.77 25.41 -3.70
N ASN A 655 25.23 26.44 -3.00
CA ASN A 655 24.49 27.05 -1.89
C ASN A 655 23.25 27.79 -2.40
N GLN A 656 22.20 27.76 -1.60
CA GLN A 656 20.93 28.43 -1.89
C GLN A 656 20.57 29.40 -0.79
N LYS A 657 19.91 30.51 -1.16
CA LYS A 657 19.56 31.59 -0.26
C LYS A 657 18.11 32.00 -0.44
N GLY A 658 17.42 32.23 0.67
CA GLY A 658 16.06 32.79 0.70
C GLY A 658 15.87 33.87 1.75
N SER A 659 14.81 34.65 1.60
CA SER A 659 14.37 35.66 2.56
C SER A 659 12.86 35.65 2.75
N PHE A 660 12.41 35.76 4.00
CA PHE A 660 11.00 35.69 4.41
C PHE A 660 10.81 36.36 5.78
N ASP A 661 9.57 36.55 6.19
CA ASP A 661 9.25 37.07 7.53
C ASP A 661 8.81 35.92 8.46
N ILE A 662 9.40 35.89 9.66
CA ILE A 662 9.03 34.99 10.77
C ILE A 662 9.05 35.79 12.07
N ALA A 663 8.07 35.62 12.96
CA ALA A 663 7.94 36.43 14.18
C ALA A 663 7.92 37.96 13.94
N ASN A 664 7.43 38.41 12.77
CA ASN A 664 7.53 39.80 12.28
C ASN A 664 8.98 40.32 12.12
N ILE A 665 9.93 39.40 12.00
CA ILE A 665 11.36 39.68 11.79
C ILE A 665 11.71 39.23 10.38
N LYS A 666 12.27 40.16 9.60
CA LYS A 666 12.79 39.84 8.28
C LYS A 666 14.02 38.96 8.45
N SER A 667 13.97 37.78 7.86
CA SER A 667 14.98 36.74 8.01
C SER A 667 15.55 36.34 6.65
N GLU A 668 16.83 36.01 6.61
CA GLU A 668 17.48 35.40 5.46
C GLU A 668 18.17 34.11 5.89
N VAL A 669 18.18 33.10 5.02
CA VAL A 669 18.84 31.82 5.28
C VAL A 669 19.73 31.46 4.09
N THR A 670 20.92 30.92 4.36
CA THR A 670 21.81 30.33 3.35
C THR A 670 22.09 28.89 3.74
N LEU A 671 21.76 27.94 2.85
CA LEU A 671 21.91 26.50 3.07
C LEU A 671 22.77 25.86 1.97
N GLU A 672 23.69 24.99 2.38
CA GLU A 672 24.39 24.05 1.48
C GLU A 672 23.43 22.92 1.00
N PRO A 673 23.71 22.22 -0.12
CA PRO A 673 22.90 21.11 -0.59
C PRO A 673 22.70 20.01 0.46
N HIS A 674 21.57 19.31 0.37
CA HIS A 674 21.16 18.27 1.32
C HIS A 674 21.07 18.80 2.75
N THR A 675 20.40 19.95 2.90
CA THR A 675 20.12 20.58 4.18
C THR A 675 18.66 21.01 4.20
N TYR A 676 17.94 20.63 5.25
CA TYR A 676 16.62 21.15 5.55
C TYR A 676 16.59 21.82 6.92
N LEU A 677 15.68 22.79 7.05
CA LEU A 677 15.54 23.68 8.18
C LEU A 677 14.04 23.90 8.44
N ILE A 678 13.63 23.74 9.69
CA ILE A 678 12.32 24.15 10.20
C ILE A 678 12.56 25.29 11.20
N MET A 679 11.94 26.44 10.93
CA MET A 679 11.95 27.59 11.83
C MET A 679 10.55 27.80 12.38
N GLU A 680 10.38 27.78 13.70
CA GLU A 680 9.09 27.94 14.37
C GLU A 680 9.06 29.16 15.28
N ASP A 681 8.08 30.04 15.09
CA ASP A 681 7.85 31.17 15.99
C ASP A 681 7.09 30.73 17.26
N ASN A 682 7.78 30.81 18.41
CA ASN A 682 7.25 30.50 19.73
C ASN A 682 6.92 31.78 20.54
N ASN A 683 6.67 32.92 19.86
CA ASN A 683 6.42 34.27 20.38
C ASN A 683 7.62 34.96 21.06
N GLN A 684 8.36 34.22 21.89
CA GLN A 684 9.53 34.70 22.65
C GLN A 684 10.87 34.30 22.01
N SER A 685 10.88 33.17 21.30
CA SER A 685 12.03 32.63 20.58
C SER A 685 11.62 32.14 19.20
N ILE A 686 12.63 31.93 18.34
CA ILE A 686 12.48 31.13 17.13
C ILE A 686 13.17 29.79 17.40
N ASN A 687 12.41 28.70 17.42
CA ASN A 687 12.98 27.36 17.47
C ASN A 687 13.52 26.98 16.09
N ILE A 688 14.69 26.36 16.09
CA ILE A 688 15.42 25.94 14.90
C ILE A 688 15.62 24.44 14.96
N LYS A 689 15.07 23.72 13.98
CA LYS A 689 15.43 22.31 13.72
C LYS A 689 16.11 22.25 12.37
N LEU A 690 17.40 21.95 12.37
CA LEU A 690 18.20 21.86 11.16
C LEU A 690 18.76 20.45 11.03
N ASN A 691 18.72 19.89 9.83
CA ASN A 691 19.37 18.63 9.55
C ASN A 691 20.08 18.70 8.21
N ASN A 692 21.39 18.47 8.27
CA ASN A 692 22.26 18.33 7.11
C ASN A 692 23.09 17.05 7.22
N TYR A 693 22.58 16.00 7.88
CA TYR A 693 23.32 14.76 8.01
C TYR A 693 23.67 14.19 6.63
N ARG A 694 24.97 14.03 6.38
CA ARG A 694 25.50 13.45 5.15
C ARG A 694 26.86 12.84 5.39
N THR A 695 26.93 11.52 5.34
CA THR A 695 28.19 10.79 5.51
C THR A 695 29.04 10.85 4.25
N ASN A 696 30.36 10.63 4.39
CA ASN A 696 31.25 10.54 3.26
C ASN A 696 31.20 9.13 2.66
N LYS A 697 30.81 9.04 1.39
CA LYS A 697 30.65 7.80 0.62
C LYS A 697 31.73 7.59 -0.45
N ASP A 698 32.77 8.42 -0.47
CA ASP A 698 33.81 8.38 -1.50
C ASP A 698 34.56 7.05 -1.52
N SER A 699 34.68 6.35 -0.38
CA SER A 699 35.31 5.02 -0.31
C SER A 699 34.61 3.97 -1.16
N LEU A 700 33.30 4.12 -1.44
CA LEU A 700 32.58 3.22 -2.36
C LEU A 700 33.05 3.38 -3.81
N TRP A 701 33.69 4.49 -4.13
CA TRP A 701 34.11 4.89 -5.49
C TRP A 701 35.63 4.95 -5.63
N GLU A 702 36.37 4.42 -4.66
CA GLU A 702 37.83 4.33 -4.71
C GLU A 702 38.28 3.53 -5.94
N GLY A 703 39.34 4.03 -6.60
CA GLY A 703 39.85 3.45 -7.84
C GLY A 703 39.25 4.05 -9.12
N ALA A 704 38.26 4.95 -9.02
CA ALA A 704 37.70 5.67 -10.17
C ALA A 704 37.87 7.20 -10.05
N LYS A 705 38.41 7.82 -11.10
CA LYS A 705 38.60 9.29 -11.19
C LYS A 705 37.58 9.99 -12.06
N ASN A 706 36.81 9.23 -12.85
CA ASN A 706 35.80 9.73 -13.77
C ASN A 706 34.71 8.67 -13.97
N ALA A 707 33.61 9.03 -14.65
CA ALA A 707 32.47 8.15 -14.88
C ALA A 707 32.82 6.86 -15.66
N ASP A 708 33.73 6.93 -16.65
CA ASP A 708 34.12 5.75 -17.44
C ASP A 708 34.88 4.71 -16.62
N GLU A 709 35.70 5.16 -15.68
CA GLU A 709 36.38 4.29 -14.71
C GLU A 709 35.40 3.77 -13.66
N ALA A 710 34.51 4.61 -13.14
CA ALA A 710 33.51 4.23 -12.14
C ALA A 710 32.56 3.14 -12.66
N LYS A 711 32.15 3.23 -13.93
CA LYS A 711 31.35 2.21 -14.62
C LYS A 711 32.04 0.84 -14.65
N LYS A 712 33.38 0.81 -14.67
CA LYS A 712 34.21 -0.40 -14.80
C LYS A 712 34.71 -0.95 -13.47
N LEU A 713 34.34 -0.34 -12.34
CA LEU A 713 34.68 -0.89 -11.03
C LEU A 713 34.13 -2.32 -10.89
N PRO A 714 34.79 -3.19 -10.11
CA PRO A 714 34.24 -4.51 -9.80
C PRO A 714 32.84 -4.40 -9.20
N GLU A 715 31.92 -5.23 -9.70
CA GLU A 715 30.56 -5.28 -9.20
C GLU A 715 30.57 -5.61 -7.70
N MET A 716 29.88 -4.79 -6.92
CA MET A 716 29.68 -5.03 -5.50
C MET A 716 28.46 -5.96 -5.35
N SER A 717 28.63 -7.13 -4.73
CA SER A 717 27.51 -8.04 -4.52
C SER A 717 26.53 -7.50 -3.46
N LYS A 718 25.29 -8.03 -3.42
CA LYS A 718 24.31 -7.69 -2.37
C LYS A 718 24.88 -7.99 -0.97
N VAL A 719 25.55 -9.14 -0.80
CA VAL A 719 26.17 -9.54 0.47
C VAL A 719 27.28 -8.56 0.86
N ASP A 720 28.15 -8.16 -0.07
CA ASP A 720 29.21 -7.19 0.21
C ASP A 720 28.64 -5.83 0.61
N ALA A 721 27.55 -5.40 -0.02
CA ALA A 721 26.87 -4.15 0.34
C ALA A 721 26.25 -4.22 1.74
N LEU A 722 25.61 -5.33 2.11
CA LEU A 722 25.09 -5.54 3.46
C LEU A 722 26.21 -5.57 4.52
N ASN A 723 27.34 -6.21 4.21
CA ASN A 723 28.52 -6.20 5.08
C ASN A 723 29.11 -4.79 5.18
N TRP A 724 29.21 -4.06 4.07
CA TRP A 724 29.66 -2.66 4.09
C TRP A 724 28.77 -1.78 4.96
N VAL A 725 27.44 -1.94 4.86
CA VAL A 725 26.50 -1.24 5.75
C VAL A 725 26.83 -1.52 7.21
N TYR A 726 27.00 -2.79 7.59
CA TYR A 726 27.29 -3.10 8.99
C TYR A 726 28.68 -2.60 9.42
N ASP A 727 29.73 -3.00 8.69
CA ASP A 727 31.12 -2.78 9.09
C ASP A 727 31.56 -1.33 8.94
N SER A 728 31.16 -0.66 7.85
CA SER A 728 31.65 0.68 7.49
C SER A 728 30.64 1.79 7.76
N TYR A 729 29.33 1.48 7.76
CA TYR A 729 28.30 2.50 7.95
C TYR A 729 27.68 2.48 9.35
N ILE A 730 27.49 1.33 9.98
CA ILE A 730 26.96 1.25 11.37
C ILE A 730 28.10 1.32 12.38
N LYS A 731 29.15 0.49 12.21
CA LYS A 731 30.24 0.38 13.21
C LYS A 731 31.34 1.42 13.05
N ASN A 732 31.70 1.77 11.82
CA ASN A 732 32.85 2.64 11.52
C ASN A 732 32.48 3.83 10.61
N THR A 733 31.38 4.50 10.93
CA THR A 733 30.79 5.59 10.13
C THR A 733 31.80 6.69 9.81
N ASN A 734 32.06 6.93 8.53
CA ASN A 734 32.73 8.15 8.08
C ASN A 734 31.71 9.30 8.01
N ASN A 735 31.54 10.02 9.11
CA ASN A 735 30.51 11.05 9.24
C ASN A 735 30.63 12.19 8.22
N GLY A 736 31.80 12.43 7.62
CA GLY A 736 32.03 13.56 6.72
C GLY A 736 32.16 14.91 7.44
N GLU A 737 32.53 15.95 6.69
CA GLU A 737 32.84 17.27 7.25
C GLU A 737 31.61 18.03 7.77
N MET A 738 31.80 18.80 8.83
CA MET A 738 30.82 19.81 9.26
C MET A 738 30.69 20.92 8.21
N ARG A 739 29.45 21.31 7.92
CA ARG A 739 29.09 22.28 6.88
C ARG A 739 28.35 23.47 7.48
N THR A 740 28.36 24.60 6.78
CA THR A 740 27.89 25.86 7.36
C THR A 740 26.51 26.23 6.84
N SER A 741 25.60 26.50 7.77
CA SER A 741 24.32 27.17 7.51
C SER A 741 24.30 28.53 8.20
N VAL A 742 23.69 29.52 7.55
CA VAL A 742 23.63 30.89 8.07
C VAL A 742 22.19 31.35 8.16
N ILE A 743 21.79 31.87 9.32
CA ILE A 743 20.52 32.55 9.54
C ILE A 743 20.82 34.02 9.86
N LYS A 744 20.26 34.95 9.09
CA LYS A 744 20.38 36.39 9.35
C LYS A 744 19.04 36.96 9.76
N LEU A 745 18.99 37.57 10.94
CA LEU A 745 17.81 38.26 11.46
C LEU A 745 18.02 39.77 11.32
N MET A 746 17.04 40.49 10.78
CA MET A 746 17.10 41.94 10.56
C MET A 746 16.02 42.66 11.36
N ASN A 747 16.25 43.93 11.67
CA ASN A 747 15.37 44.79 12.46
C ASN A 747 15.17 44.30 13.90
N ILE A 748 16.23 43.83 14.54
CA ILE A 748 16.22 43.39 15.95
C ILE A 748 17.00 44.36 16.85
N ASP A 749 16.45 44.64 18.04
CA ASP A 749 16.93 45.72 18.93
C ASP A 749 18.09 45.32 19.83
N LYS A 750 18.29 44.01 20.04
CA LYS A 750 19.33 43.47 20.90
C LYS A 750 19.99 42.27 20.23
N ALA A 751 21.19 41.95 20.69
CA ALA A 751 21.85 40.70 20.31
C ALA A 751 21.00 39.51 20.76
N PRO A 752 20.63 38.58 19.86
CA PRO A 752 19.90 37.38 20.25
C PRO A 752 20.80 36.44 21.05
N THR A 753 20.19 35.58 21.86
CA THR A 753 20.91 34.55 22.62
C THR A 753 20.50 33.16 22.15
N ILE A 754 21.45 32.23 22.15
CA ILE A 754 21.24 30.84 21.77
C ILE A 754 21.04 30.01 23.04
N THR A 755 19.97 29.23 23.09
CA THR A 755 19.62 28.38 24.23
C THR A 755 19.11 27.02 23.77
N ASN A 756 18.99 26.06 24.71
CA ASN A 756 18.41 24.74 24.46
C ASN A 756 19.05 23.95 23.30
N VAL A 757 20.37 24.10 23.11
CA VAL A 757 21.10 23.44 22.03
C VAL A 757 21.18 21.93 22.29
N ASN A 758 20.62 21.15 21.38
CA ASN A 758 20.63 19.70 21.38
C ASN A 758 20.96 19.20 19.96
N GLY A 759 21.57 18.04 19.85
CA GLY A 759 21.94 17.43 18.58
C GLY A 759 22.81 16.20 18.81
N ILE A 760 23.29 15.59 17.74
CA ILE A 760 24.20 14.44 17.85
C ILE A 760 25.53 14.92 18.45
N GLU A 761 26.02 14.21 19.46
CA GLU A 761 27.30 14.55 20.09
C GLU A 761 28.45 14.52 19.07
N GLY A 762 29.29 15.56 19.09
CA GLY A 762 30.41 15.71 18.15
C GLY A 762 29.99 16.06 16.72
N SER A 763 28.70 16.28 16.43
CA SER A 763 28.21 16.59 15.09
C SER A 763 27.99 18.08 14.84
N TYR A 764 28.21 18.95 15.83
CA TYR A 764 27.99 20.40 15.71
C TYR A 764 28.90 21.23 16.63
N ASP A 765 29.22 22.44 16.18
CA ASP A 765 29.72 23.52 17.03
C ASP A 765 28.54 24.32 17.61
N ILE A 766 28.68 24.89 18.82
CA ILE A 766 27.64 25.77 19.40
C ILE A 766 27.38 26.93 18.41
N PRO A 767 26.12 27.18 18.01
CA PRO A 767 25.81 28.28 17.09
C PRO A 767 26.33 29.61 17.59
N THR A 768 26.99 30.37 16.71
CA THR A 768 27.60 31.66 17.06
C THR A 768 26.75 32.82 16.57
N VAL A 769 26.71 33.92 17.34
CA VAL A 769 25.93 35.12 17.02
C VAL A 769 26.87 36.31 16.80
N LYS A 770 26.77 36.94 15.63
CA LYS A 770 27.41 38.23 15.33
C LYS A 770 26.35 39.30 15.17
N TYR A 771 26.17 40.13 16.19
CA TYR A 771 25.22 41.24 16.17
C TYR A 771 25.88 42.55 15.72
N ASN A 772 25.19 43.29 14.85
CA ASN A 772 25.53 44.66 14.46
C ASN A 772 24.40 45.59 14.89
N SER A 773 24.70 46.47 15.85
CA SER A 773 23.75 47.46 16.40
C SER A 773 23.42 48.59 15.44
N GLU A 774 24.33 48.96 14.53
CA GLU A 774 24.10 50.03 13.54
C GLU A 774 23.06 49.61 12.50
N THR A 775 23.19 48.38 12.01
CA THR A 775 22.26 47.80 11.02
C THR A 775 21.09 47.05 11.65
N ARG A 776 21.04 46.97 12.99
CA ARG A 776 20.04 46.22 13.77
C ARG A 776 19.85 44.79 13.24
N SER A 777 20.95 44.08 13.02
CA SER A 777 20.94 42.73 12.44
C SER A 777 21.87 41.77 13.15
N ALA A 778 21.46 40.51 13.30
CA ALA A 778 22.32 39.42 13.76
C ALA A 778 22.53 38.39 12.66
N GLU A 779 23.75 37.88 12.57
CA GLU A 779 24.11 36.71 11.78
C GLU A 779 24.38 35.56 12.75
N ILE A 780 23.65 34.46 12.58
CA ILE A 780 23.78 33.22 13.33
C ILE A 780 24.44 32.19 12.41
N THR A 781 25.63 31.74 12.79
CA THR A 781 26.41 30.76 12.03
C THR A 781 26.32 29.41 12.72
N ILE A 782 25.85 28.41 11.99
CA ILE A 782 25.64 27.04 12.45
C ILE A 782 26.59 26.16 11.67
N LYS A 783 27.50 25.47 12.35
CA LYS A 783 28.43 24.52 11.73
C LYS A 783 28.15 23.13 12.26
N ASN A 784 27.60 22.26 11.42
CA ASN A 784 27.18 20.93 11.81
C ASN A 784 27.20 19.93 10.64
N ASN A 785 27.14 18.64 10.95
CA ASN A 785 26.81 17.55 10.03
C ASN A 785 25.94 16.53 10.77
N GLY A 786 24.62 16.78 10.80
CA GLY A 786 23.70 16.06 11.66
C GLY A 786 22.41 16.82 11.90
N ASN A 787 21.53 16.27 12.73
CA ASN A 787 20.42 17.04 13.30
C ASN A 787 20.92 17.94 14.45
N ILE A 788 20.37 19.15 14.52
CA ILE A 788 20.56 20.09 15.62
C ILE A 788 19.22 20.82 15.88
N ASP A 789 18.89 21.01 17.16
CA ASP A 789 17.70 21.68 17.67
C ASP A 789 18.15 22.75 18.69
N PHE A 790 17.71 23.99 18.52
CA PHE A 790 18.02 25.07 19.46
C PHE A 790 17.03 26.24 19.35
N ASP A 791 17.05 27.12 20.34
CA ASP A 791 16.22 28.34 20.34
C ASP A 791 17.07 29.59 20.16
N ILE A 792 16.62 30.47 19.26
CA ILE A 792 17.11 31.85 19.14
C ILE A 792 16.16 32.75 19.94
N VAL A 793 16.61 33.26 21.07
CA VAL A 793 15.84 34.18 21.93
C VAL A 793 16.12 35.62 21.51
N ILE A 794 15.06 36.37 21.17
CA ILE A 794 15.17 37.68 20.51
C ILE A 794 14.61 38.82 21.37
N LYS A 795 13.88 38.53 22.45
CA LYS A 795 13.23 39.51 23.34
C LYS A 795 13.82 39.50 24.74
#